data_AF-A0A1H1L657-F1
#
_entry.id   AF-A0A1H1L657-F1
#
_cell.length_a   1.000
_cell.length_b   1.000
_cell.length_c   1.000
_cell.angle_alpha   90.00
_cell.angle_beta   90.00
_cell.angle_gamma   90.00
#
_symmetry.space_group_name_H-M   'P 1'
#
loop_
_entity.id
_entity.type
_entity.pdbx_description
1 polymer ?
#
loop_
_entity_poly.entity_id
_entity_poly.type
_entity_poly.pdbx_seq_one_letter_code
_entity_poly.pdbx_strand_id
1 'polypeptide(L)'
;MKQLIKTILIFVLVLIFFSYAKEKNKYETEALQKIEQLEILMAKAKKNTIDVKREETLLWFSKEFIKFANWDEANKDQVEKSFSYDRFYKKDPVKWAIELPNLERKKVIEMLGKGILQLQKVLDGSIVRRPTPKVDWGGIKVTDRALINKEKPVFLHDYFSKTVGIPLTNKDVYNDHLGNMFHGGENLYEEHQDRAINPWLLNEDGSFDADRLKLLTNIPDTNIGFLYLWNSGLPDWLKTKDSTVQVGRSLFMGLDIDNPLVRNHWGKIANKVGELTNGKKVTQLGFVLANEPHWFAEKEYWTQKFGEMNSISIHTLNKFRKFLSNAYNNDIKALNKNWKSSFEDFNAVEIEIPISKKNQGKPIWYDWCRFGMARSLDWFTYIQKELRVLYPEAPTSIKMQPRYFAGNYRSHGLDFESLTELTSVIGDDAKAQSSRSFGAKNPESWENRYAYSWEEISFSYDFMESVSPNKIHFNSETHFLSLSNWKDLNTPTDYVRNVFWLATLHGMDASTSWFWARDPDGSPENRLEGDLDFWDPGLGGAYAGSANMQPQMVNEIAQVFMDMNSFSEEIMALREQRKSLRVFYSETSAINKKQHMTELFELYESLYFEGIPLGYATEKIIKKQNHNNWDAIVVYKTQFVTDSEFDALQDYLNYGGTIILDNKESLSKNEYGKLRKKKLQKGKGKLIFVKSNSLEGMKKASIESIPKNLSKIKLTESNGTAFKGCTWRVVKNKKGGYWVNILNIGKNDAKLKLSFKDGKKPIITNMLTQEKLKADFDLKSNGVLLLKITE
;
A
#
# COMPACT_ATOMS: atom_id res chain seq x y z
N MET A 1 4.45 50.05 -61.96
CA MET A 1 5.27 48.86 -61.60
C MET A 1 5.55 48.75 -60.10
N LYS A 2 6.11 49.77 -59.42
CA LYS A 2 6.39 49.74 -57.96
C LYS A 2 5.16 49.50 -57.06
N GLN A 3 3.97 49.98 -57.46
CA GLN A 3 2.74 49.83 -56.67
C GLN A 3 2.12 48.43 -56.80
N LEU A 4 2.24 47.79 -57.97
CA LEU A 4 1.80 46.41 -58.21
C LEU A 4 2.65 45.41 -57.43
N ILE A 5 3.97 45.63 -57.36
CA ILE A 5 4.90 44.80 -56.57
C ILE A 5 4.61 44.91 -55.07
N LYS A 6 4.26 46.11 -54.57
CA LYS A 6 3.91 46.31 -53.15
C LYS A 6 2.61 45.60 -52.77
N THR A 7 1.60 45.61 -53.63
CA THR A 7 0.34 44.91 -53.39
C THR A 7 0.52 43.40 -53.44
N ILE A 8 1.33 42.88 -54.37
CA ILE A 8 1.66 41.44 -54.45
C ILE A 8 2.47 41.00 -53.23
N LEU A 9 3.43 41.80 -52.75
CA LEU A 9 4.22 41.46 -51.56
C LEU A 9 3.35 41.43 -50.29
N ILE A 10 2.39 42.35 -50.15
CA ILE A 10 1.45 42.37 -49.02
C ILE A 10 0.48 41.18 -49.11
N PHE A 11 0.01 40.83 -50.31
CA PHE A 11 -0.86 39.66 -50.49
C PHE A 11 -0.13 38.34 -50.24
N VAL A 12 1.16 38.24 -50.63
CA VAL A 12 2.03 37.09 -50.33
C VAL A 12 2.38 37.05 -48.84
N LEU A 13 2.63 38.17 -48.17
CA LEU A 13 2.84 38.23 -46.71
C LEU A 13 1.58 37.84 -45.93
N VAL A 14 0.39 38.25 -46.36
CA VAL A 14 -0.88 37.85 -45.74
C VAL A 14 -1.17 36.37 -46.00
N LEU A 15 -0.85 35.84 -47.19
CA LEU A 15 -0.97 34.40 -47.48
C LEU A 15 0.06 33.54 -46.72
N ILE A 16 1.26 34.06 -46.45
CA ILE A 16 2.29 33.39 -45.63
C ILE A 16 1.90 33.43 -44.14
N PHE A 17 1.27 34.51 -43.66
CA PHE A 17 0.75 34.57 -42.28
C PHE A 17 -0.49 33.69 -42.07
N PHE A 18 -1.34 33.49 -43.08
CA PHE A 18 -2.46 32.54 -43.00
C PHE A 18 -2.06 31.07 -43.24
N SER A 19 -0.84 30.78 -43.70
CA SER A 19 -0.36 29.41 -43.98
C SER A 19 0.43 28.76 -42.83
N TYR A 20 0.51 29.39 -41.66
CA TYR A 20 1.20 28.84 -40.47
C TYR A 20 0.28 28.67 -39.24
N ALA A 21 -1.04 28.72 -39.42
CA ALA A 21 -1.94 28.11 -38.44
C ALA A 21 -1.85 26.60 -38.61
N LYS A 22 -0.93 25.95 -37.89
CA LYS A 22 -0.84 24.48 -37.80
C LYS A 22 -2.26 23.98 -37.49
N GLU A 23 -2.85 23.21 -38.41
CA GLU A 23 -4.20 22.69 -38.26
C GLU A 23 -4.26 21.95 -36.92
N LYS A 24 -5.14 22.41 -36.01
CA LYS A 24 -5.22 21.83 -34.66
C LYS A 24 -5.53 20.35 -34.78
N ASN A 25 -4.86 19.54 -33.95
CA ASN A 25 -5.09 18.11 -33.91
C ASN A 25 -6.60 17.83 -33.73
N LYS A 26 -7.18 16.92 -34.52
CA LYS A 26 -8.62 16.65 -34.49
C LYS A 26 -9.12 16.21 -33.10
N TYR A 27 -8.32 15.43 -32.36
CA TYR A 27 -8.68 14.97 -31.01
C TYR A 27 -8.54 16.09 -29.99
N GLU A 28 -7.57 16.99 -30.14
CA GLU A 28 -7.48 18.20 -29.32
C GLU A 28 -8.73 19.08 -29.53
N THR A 29 -9.14 19.28 -30.79
CA THR A 29 -10.35 20.05 -31.12
C THR A 29 -11.61 19.42 -30.51
N GLU A 30 -11.79 18.10 -30.63
CA GLU A 30 -12.92 17.40 -30.00
C GLU A 30 -12.89 17.49 -28.47
N ALA A 31 -11.72 17.35 -27.85
CA ALA A 31 -11.57 17.47 -26.40
C ALA A 31 -11.95 18.87 -25.91
N LEU A 32 -11.51 19.93 -26.61
CA LEU A 32 -11.86 21.32 -26.30
C LEU A 32 -13.36 21.59 -26.44
N GLN A 33 -14.03 21.03 -27.46
CA GLN A 33 -15.49 21.13 -27.62
C GLN A 33 -16.23 20.46 -26.45
N LYS A 34 -15.76 19.29 -26.01
CA LYS A 34 -16.34 18.60 -24.84
C LYS A 34 -16.09 19.36 -23.53
N ILE A 35 -14.94 20.02 -23.39
CA ILE A 35 -14.66 20.92 -22.26
C ILE A 35 -15.69 22.05 -22.22
N GLU A 36 -15.95 22.72 -23.35
CA GLU A 36 -16.95 23.79 -23.43
C GLU A 36 -18.35 23.27 -23.06
N GLN A 37 -18.73 22.10 -23.58
CA GLN A 37 -19.98 21.44 -23.23
C GLN A 37 -20.08 21.17 -21.71
N LEU A 38 -19.02 20.65 -21.10
CA LEU A 38 -18.98 20.38 -19.67
C LEU A 38 -19.11 21.67 -18.85
N GLU A 39 -18.40 22.73 -19.23
CA GLU A 39 -18.44 24.04 -18.55
C GLU A 39 -19.84 24.65 -18.59
N ILE A 40 -20.56 24.54 -19.72
CA ILE A 40 -21.97 24.97 -19.84
C ILE A 40 -22.87 24.18 -18.87
N LEU A 41 -22.72 22.85 -18.81
CA LEU A 41 -23.50 22.01 -17.91
C LEU A 41 -23.17 22.31 -16.44
N MET A 42 -21.90 22.53 -16.11
CA MET A 42 -21.48 22.91 -14.76
C MET A 42 -22.08 24.25 -14.35
N ALA A 43 -22.12 25.24 -15.25
CA ALA A 43 -22.76 26.52 -14.98
C ALA A 43 -24.28 26.36 -14.72
N LYS A 44 -24.96 25.50 -15.48
CA LYS A 44 -26.36 25.14 -15.25
C LYS A 44 -26.57 24.44 -13.90
N ALA A 45 -25.70 23.50 -13.55
CA ALA A 45 -25.75 22.77 -12.29
C ALA A 45 -25.53 23.70 -11.08
N LYS A 46 -24.55 24.60 -11.15
CA LYS A 46 -24.31 25.63 -10.13
C LYS A 46 -25.53 26.54 -9.92
N LYS A 47 -26.21 26.96 -11.00
CA LYS A 47 -27.47 27.73 -10.92
C LYS A 47 -28.58 26.97 -10.21
N ASN A 48 -28.57 25.63 -10.29
CA ASN A 48 -29.50 24.75 -9.59
C ASN A 48 -29.00 24.28 -8.21
N THR A 49 -27.94 24.91 -7.67
CA THR A 49 -27.33 24.55 -6.37
C THR A 49 -26.85 23.08 -6.32
N ILE A 50 -26.50 22.51 -7.47
CA ILE A 50 -25.90 21.18 -7.56
C ILE A 50 -24.38 21.31 -7.39
N ASP A 51 -23.81 20.52 -6.48
CA ASP A 51 -22.36 20.39 -6.32
C ASP A 51 -21.71 19.85 -7.59
N VAL A 52 -20.63 20.49 -8.06
CA VAL A 52 -19.88 20.11 -9.27
C VAL A 52 -18.38 19.93 -9.05
N LYS A 53 -17.95 19.72 -7.80
CA LYS A 53 -16.52 19.53 -7.47
C LYS A 53 -15.89 18.34 -8.23
N ARG A 54 -16.69 17.31 -8.50
CA ARG A 54 -16.31 16.15 -9.33
C ARG A 54 -15.97 16.58 -10.76
N GLU A 55 -16.80 17.42 -11.37
CA GLU A 55 -16.57 17.93 -12.72
C GLU A 55 -15.47 19.00 -12.77
N GLU A 56 -15.26 19.78 -11.71
CA GLU A 56 -14.12 20.69 -11.61
C GLU A 56 -12.79 19.92 -11.68
N THR A 57 -12.73 18.75 -11.06
CA THR A 57 -11.57 17.85 -11.11
C THR A 57 -11.39 17.21 -12.47
N LEU A 58 -12.48 16.72 -13.05
CA LEU A 58 -12.50 16.21 -14.42
C LEU A 58 -11.98 17.27 -15.41
N LEU A 59 -12.46 18.50 -15.29
CA LEU A 59 -12.06 19.63 -16.12
C LEU A 59 -10.59 19.98 -15.94
N TRP A 60 -10.09 19.98 -14.70
CA TRP A 60 -8.68 20.22 -14.39
C TRP A 60 -7.78 19.19 -15.07
N PHE A 61 -7.99 17.90 -14.83
CA PHE A 61 -7.21 16.84 -15.47
C PHE A 61 -7.33 16.85 -17.00
N SER A 62 -8.50 17.19 -17.54
CA SER A 62 -8.69 17.30 -19.00
C SER A 62 -7.80 18.40 -19.59
N LYS A 63 -7.72 19.56 -18.94
CA LYS A 63 -6.86 20.67 -19.38
C LYS A 63 -5.38 20.33 -19.23
N GLU A 64 -4.99 19.75 -18.10
CA GLU A 64 -3.60 19.34 -17.83
C GLU A 64 -3.11 18.29 -18.83
N PHE A 65 -3.89 17.25 -19.12
CA PHE A 65 -3.45 16.21 -20.05
C PHE A 65 -3.54 16.62 -21.53
N ILE A 66 -4.35 17.62 -21.90
CA ILE A 66 -4.22 18.24 -23.24
C ILE A 66 -2.87 18.98 -23.32
N LYS A 67 -2.50 19.72 -22.27
CA LYS A 67 -1.19 20.39 -22.18
C LYS A 67 -0.04 19.38 -22.23
N PHE A 68 -0.12 18.28 -21.48
CA PHE A 68 0.90 17.24 -21.48
C PHE A 68 1.00 16.52 -22.83
N ALA A 69 -0.13 16.19 -23.47
CA ALA A 69 -0.11 15.62 -24.82
C ALA A 69 0.52 16.58 -25.85
N ASN A 70 0.28 17.88 -25.71
CA ASN A 70 0.90 18.89 -26.57
C ASN A 70 2.43 18.97 -26.33
N TRP A 71 2.86 18.86 -25.07
CA TRP A 71 4.28 18.76 -24.73
C TRP A 71 4.92 17.49 -25.29
N ASP A 72 4.27 16.33 -25.15
CA ASP A 72 4.77 15.04 -25.66
C ASP A 72 4.89 15.04 -27.19
N GLU A 73 3.92 15.65 -27.89
CA GLU A 73 3.94 15.80 -29.35
C GLU A 73 5.08 16.72 -29.82
N ALA A 74 5.45 17.71 -29.01
CA ALA A 74 6.55 18.63 -29.30
C ALA A 74 7.93 18.08 -28.92
N ASN A 75 8.00 17.17 -27.94
CA ASN A 75 9.24 16.64 -27.36
C ASN A 75 9.41 15.13 -27.62
N LYS A 76 9.04 14.69 -28.83
CA LYS A 76 8.98 13.28 -29.21
C LYS A 76 10.26 12.50 -28.89
N ASP A 77 11.44 13.09 -29.11
CA ASP A 77 12.73 12.41 -28.87
C ASP A 77 12.93 12.08 -27.37
N GLN A 78 12.50 12.98 -26.48
CA GLN A 78 12.56 12.76 -25.03
C GLN A 78 11.54 11.70 -24.58
N VAL A 79 10.35 11.70 -25.18
CA VAL A 79 9.32 10.68 -24.93
C VAL A 79 9.80 9.30 -25.41
N GLU A 80 10.37 9.22 -26.61
CA GLU A 80 10.96 7.99 -27.15
C GLU A 80 12.06 7.45 -26.24
N LYS A 81 12.95 8.34 -25.80
CA LYS A 81 14.02 7.99 -24.86
C LYS A 81 13.46 7.45 -23.54
N SER A 82 12.41 8.07 -23.00
CA SER A 82 11.72 7.59 -21.80
C SER A 82 11.18 6.16 -21.97
N PHE A 83 10.57 5.85 -23.10
CA PHE A 83 10.10 4.48 -23.40
C PHE A 83 11.25 3.48 -23.60
N SER A 84 12.44 3.94 -24.02
CA SER A 84 13.61 3.08 -24.21
C SER A 84 14.19 2.53 -22.89
N TYR A 85 13.96 3.22 -21.77
CA TYR A 85 14.34 2.76 -20.43
C TYR A 85 13.35 1.79 -19.79
N ASP A 86 12.09 1.78 -20.25
CA ASP A 86 11.07 0.88 -19.70
C ASP A 86 11.29 -0.58 -20.16
N ARG A 87 11.09 -1.55 -19.27
CA ARG A 87 11.38 -2.97 -19.58
C ARG A 87 10.49 -3.57 -20.67
N PHE A 88 9.27 -3.08 -20.85
CA PHE A 88 8.28 -3.61 -21.77
C PHE A 88 8.16 -2.78 -23.03
N TYR A 89 8.01 -1.47 -22.89
CA TYR A 89 7.78 -0.55 -23.99
C TYR A 89 9.03 -0.28 -24.83
N LYS A 90 10.25 -0.55 -24.30
CA LYS A 90 11.51 -0.47 -25.06
C LYS A 90 11.58 -1.33 -26.31
N LYS A 91 10.62 -2.24 -26.52
CA LYS A 91 10.53 -3.03 -27.76
C LYS A 91 10.23 -2.16 -28.97
N ASP A 92 9.39 -1.13 -28.80
CA ASP A 92 8.94 -0.25 -29.88
C ASP A 92 8.84 1.22 -29.40
N PRO A 93 9.92 1.83 -28.87
CA PRO A 93 9.85 3.15 -28.21
C PRO A 93 9.38 4.26 -29.17
N VAL A 94 9.81 4.22 -30.44
CA VAL A 94 9.39 5.15 -31.50
C VAL A 94 7.87 5.11 -31.68
N LYS A 95 7.28 3.92 -31.71
CA LYS A 95 5.84 3.74 -31.87
C LYS A 95 5.10 4.40 -30.72
N TRP A 96 5.51 4.11 -29.49
CA TRP A 96 4.84 4.65 -28.30
C TRP A 96 4.96 6.17 -28.21
N ALA A 97 6.10 6.75 -28.57
CA ALA A 97 6.27 8.20 -28.64
C ALA A 97 5.36 8.86 -29.69
N ILE A 98 5.12 8.21 -30.83
CA ILE A 98 4.18 8.70 -31.86
C ILE A 98 2.72 8.60 -31.39
N GLU A 99 2.36 7.49 -30.75
CA GLU A 99 0.97 7.19 -30.40
C GLU A 99 0.48 7.90 -29.13
N LEU A 100 1.39 8.17 -28.17
CA LEU A 100 1.07 8.67 -26.83
C LEU A 100 0.22 9.96 -26.84
N PRO A 101 0.59 11.06 -27.53
CA PRO A 101 -0.19 12.31 -27.47
C PRO A 101 -1.67 12.12 -27.86
N ASN A 102 -1.91 11.31 -28.89
CA ASN A 102 -3.26 11.04 -29.35
C ASN A 102 -3.98 10.02 -28.46
N LEU A 103 -3.25 9.12 -27.81
CA LEU A 103 -3.82 8.23 -26.80
C LEU A 103 -4.36 9.03 -25.61
N GLU A 104 -3.57 9.96 -25.07
CA GLU A 104 -3.96 10.83 -23.96
C GLU A 104 -5.19 11.69 -24.34
N ARG A 105 -5.16 12.36 -25.50
CA ARG A 105 -6.30 13.17 -25.98
C ARG A 105 -7.58 12.32 -26.13
N LYS A 106 -7.49 11.11 -26.68
CA LYS A 106 -8.64 10.17 -26.76
C LYS A 106 -9.15 9.78 -25.38
N LYS A 107 -8.26 9.57 -24.41
CA LYS A 107 -8.65 9.27 -23.04
C LYS A 107 -9.31 10.46 -22.34
N VAL A 108 -8.85 11.69 -22.60
CA VAL A 108 -9.54 12.91 -22.17
C VAL A 108 -10.95 12.98 -22.78
N ILE A 109 -11.11 12.72 -24.08
CA ILE A 109 -12.43 12.69 -24.75
C ILE A 109 -13.37 11.66 -24.11
N GLU A 110 -12.89 10.43 -23.87
CA GLU A 110 -13.65 9.35 -23.23
C GLU A 110 -14.12 9.77 -21.83
N MET A 111 -13.21 10.32 -21.05
CA MET A 111 -13.43 10.77 -19.68
C MET A 111 -14.44 11.92 -19.62
N LEU A 112 -14.30 12.93 -20.47
CA LEU A 112 -15.25 14.04 -20.62
C LEU A 112 -16.64 13.54 -21.03
N GLY A 113 -16.71 12.62 -21.98
CA GLY A 113 -17.98 12.02 -22.42
C GLY A 113 -18.72 11.35 -21.27
N LYS A 114 -18.03 10.55 -20.46
CA LYS A 114 -18.59 9.92 -19.25
C LYS A 114 -19.07 10.95 -18.24
N GLY A 115 -18.26 11.97 -17.94
CA GLY A 115 -18.60 13.02 -16.99
C GLY A 115 -19.79 13.90 -17.42
N ILE A 116 -19.87 14.26 -18.70
CA ILE A 116 -20.99 15.01 -19.28
C ILE A 116 -22.30 14.22 -19.12
N LEU A 117 -22.30 12.93 -19.47
CA LEU A 117 -23.47 12.06 -19.31
C LEU A 117 -23.88 11.94 -17.85
N GLN A 118 -22.91 11.82 -16.93
CA GLN A 118 -23.20 11.73 -15.51
C GLN A 118 -23.78 13.03 -14.95
N LEU A 119 -23.21 14.19 -15.27
CA LEU A 119 -23.74 15.48 -14.83
C LEU A 119 -25.14 15.74 -15.42
N GLN A 120 -25.39 15.33 -16.66
CA GLN A 120 -26.72 15.42 -17.26
C GLN A 120 -27.77 14.62 -16.46
N LYS A 121 -27.42 13.40 -16.02
CA LYS A 121 -28.27 12.57 -15.14
C LYS A 121 -28.50 13.21 -13.76
N VAL A 122 -27.54 13.98 -13.24
CA VAL A 122 -27.74 14.74 -12.00
C VAL A 122 -28.67 15.93 -12.23
N LEU A 123 -28.50 16.63 -13.35
CA LEU A 123 -29.32 17.79 -13.73
C LEU A 123 -30.78 17.42 -14.01
N ASP A 124 -31.04 16.25 -14.59
CA ASP A 124 -32.40 15.77 -14.86
C ASP A 124 -33.04 15.03 -13.67
N GLY A 125 -32.27 14.76 -12.61
CA GLY A 125 -32.73 14.10 -11.38
C GLY A 125 -32.83 12.58 -11.46
N SER A 126 -32.37 11.95 -12.55
CA SER A 126 -32.31 10.49 -12.67
C SER A 126 -31.33 9.85 -11.68
N ILE A 127 -30.28 10.58 -11.30
CA ILE A 127 -29.42 10.24 -10.15
C ILE A 127 -29.26 11.44 -9.22
N VAL A 128 -29.10 11.15 -7.93
CA VAL A 128 -28.77 12.16 -6.92
C VAL A 128 -27.49 11.73 -6.21
N ARG A 129 -26.51 12.63 -6.15
CA ARG A 129 -25.24 12.39 -5.48
C ARG A 129 -25.08 13.29 -4.27
N ARG A 130 -24.39 12.79 -3.25
CA ARG A 130 -24.03 13.59 -2.07
C ARG A 130 -22.93 14.60 -2.47
N PRO A 131 -22.99 15.85 -1.99
CA PRO A 131 -21.91 16.82 -2.21
C PRO A 131 -20.57 16.31 -1.68
N THR A 132 -19.50 16.59 -2.41
CA THR A 132 -18.13 16.27 -1.97
C THR A 132 -17.68 17.23 -0.87
N PRO A 133 -17.15 16.76 0.27
CA PRO A 133 -16.56 17.66 1.25
C PRO A 133 -15.24 18.25 0.73
N LYS A 134 -15.06 19.56 0.89
CA LYS A 134 -13.75 20.20 0.67
C LYS A 134 -12.77 19.75 1.76
N VAL A 135 -11.61 19.26 1.37
CA VAL A 135 -10.52 18.89 2.28
C VAL A 135 -9.80 20.16 2.75
N ASP A 136 -9.74 20.39 4.06
CA ASP A 136 -8.94 21.44 4.66
C ASP A 136 -7.58 20.85 5.08
N TRP A 137 -6.64 20.75 4.14
CA TRP A 137 -5.34 20.08 4.32
C TRP A 137 -4.52 20.62 5.51
N GLY A 138 -4.59 21.93 5.78
CA GLY A 138 -3.96 22.55 6.95
C GLY A 138 -4.74 22.34 8.25
N GLY A 139 -6.06 22.16 8.16
CA GLY A 139 -6.96 21.90 9.29
C GLY A 139 -7.11 20.42 9.70
N ILE A 140 -6.53 19.47 8.95
CA ILE A 140 -6.70 18.04 9.25
C ILE A 140 -6.15 17.70 10.63
N LYS A 141 -6.94 17.02 11.46
CA LYS A 141 -6.49 16.50 12.74
C LYS A 141 -6.19 15.02 12.60
N VAL A 142 -4.97 14.62 12.97
CA VAL A 142 -4.59 13.22 13.06
C VAL A 142 -4.99 12.70 14.44
N THR A 143 -5.80 11.65 14.48
CA THR A 143 -6.17 10.94 15.70
C THR A 143 -5.66 9.51 15.62
N ASP A 144 -5.74 8.75 16.70
CA ASP A 144 -5.35 7.34 16.69
C ASP A 144 -6.17 6.50 15.69
N ARG A 145 -7.40 6.92 15.33
CA ARG A 145 -8.34 6.07 14.58
C ARG A 145 -8.71 6.58 13.19
N ALA A 146 -8.55 7.87 12.94
CA ALA A 146 -8.97 8.48 11.69
C ALA A 146 -8.30 9.84 11.49
N LEU A 147 -8.14 10.24 10.23
CA LEU A 147 -7.87 11.62 9.87
C LEU A 147 -9.21 12.37 9.88
N ILE A 148 -9.25 13.52 10.56
CA ILE A 148 -10.48 14.30 10.74
C ILE A 148 -10.38 15.61 9.96
N ASN A 149 -11.29 15.79 9.01
CA ASN A 149 -11.52 17.05 8.32
C ASN A 149 -12.73 17.75 8.97
N LYS A 150 -12.46 18.82 9.73
CA LYS A 150 -13.42 19.50 10.60
C LYS A 150 -13.99 18.56 11.68
N GLU A 151 -15.14 17.95 11.42
CA GLU A 151 -15.85 17.05 12.35
C GLU A 151 -16.00 15.62 11.81
N LYS A 152 -15.60 15.36 10.56
CA LYS A 152 -15.81 14.07 9.90
C LYS A 152 -14.51 13.38 9.55
N PRO A 153 -14.49 12.03 9.52
CA PRO A 153 -13.38 11.30 8.94
C PRO A 153 -13.13 11.72 7.49
N VAL A 154 -11.88 11.66 7.06
CA VAL A 154 -11.43 11.91 5.70
C VAL A 154 -10.37 10.90 5.32
N PHE A 155 -10.37 10.46 4.07
CA PHE A 155 -9.33 9.66 3.44
C PHE A 155 -8.54 10.55 2.49
N LEU A 156 -7.22 10.43 2.52
CA LEU A 156 -6.32 11.29 1.76
C LEU A 156 -5.52 10.52 0.72
N HIS A 157 -5.29 11.18 -0.41
CA HIS A 157 -4.48 10.66 -1.50
C HIS A 157 -3.53 11.73 -2.03
N ASP A 158 -2.32 11.31 -2.36
CA ASP A 158 -1.31 12.09 -3.07
C ASP A 158 -0.42 11.15 -3.90
N TYR A 159 0.74 11.59 -4.38
CA TYR A 159 1.68 10.80 -5.17
C TYR A 159 3.06 10.78 -4.53
N PHE A 160 3.70 9.62 -4.58
CA PHE A 160 5.09 9.49 -4.16
C PHE A 160 5.99 10.24 -5.13
N SER A 161 7.07 10.84 -4.62
CA SER A 161 8.06 11.57 -5.42
C SER A 161 7.43 12.62 -6.35
N LYS A 162 6.33 13.25 -5.91
CA LYS A 162 5.55 14.20 -6.70
C LYS A 162 6.41 15.39 -7.13
N THR A 163 6.82 15.40 -8.41
CA THR A 163 7.56 16.50 -9.08
C THR A 163 8.64 17.10 -8.17
N VAL A 164 9.71 16.31 -7.98
CA VAL A 164 10.81 16.66 -7.09
C VAL A 164 11.52 17.92 -7.60
N GLY A 165 11.75 18.88 -6.72
CA GLY A 165 12.33 20.18 -7.07
C GLY A 165 11.32 21.30 -7.30
N ILE A 166 10.01 21.01 -7.27
CA ILE A 166 8.96 22.05 -7.33
C ILE A 166 8.50 22.43 -5.91
N PRO A 167 8.41 23.74 -5.57
CA PRO A 167 7.95 24.20 -4.27
C PRO A 167 6.59 23.62 -3.86
N LEU A 168 6.44 23.20 -2.59
CA LEU A 168 5.17 22.67 -2.06
C LEU A 168 4.02 23.70 -2.10
N THR A 169 4.36 24.98 -2.25
CA THR A 169 3.40 26.09 -2.38
C THR A 169 2.90 26.29 -3.82
N ASN A 170 3.46 25.56 -4.80
CA ASN A 170 3.03 25.63 -6.19
C ASN A 170 1.66 24.96 -6.36
N LYS A 171 0.64 25.77 -6.65
CA LYS A 171 -0.77 25.33 -6.75
C LYS A 171 -1.09 24.54 -8.01
N ASP A 172 -0.22 24.55 -9.01
CA ASP A 172 -0.38 23.72 -10.20
C ASP A 172 -0.09 22.24 -9.89
N VAL A 173 0.67 21.98 -8.82
CA VAL A 173 1.03 20.63 -8.37
C VAL A 173 0.32 20.24 -7.07
N TYR A 174 0.32 21.14 -6.09
CA TYR A 174 -0.15 20.88 -4.73
C TYR A 174 -1.55 21.48 -4.55
N ASN A 175 -2.58 20.69 -4.85
CA ASN A 175 -3.97 21.12 -4.92
C ASN A 175 -4.98 20.00 -4.59
N ASP A 176 -6.28 20.32 -4.59
CA ASP A 176 -7.35 19.38 -4.24
C ASP A 176 -7.56 18.25 -5.27
N HIS A 177 -6.98 18.33 -6.47
CA HIS A 177 -7.17 17.38 -7.57
C HIS A 177 -6.06 16.33 -7.59
N LEU A 178 -4.82 16.79 -7.43
CA LEU A 178 -3.62 15.95 -7.47
C LEU A 178 -3.07 15.58 -6.08
N GLY A 179 -3.70 16.07 -5.02
CA GLY A 179 -3.24 15.91 -3.65
C GLY A 179 -2.39 17.09 -3.18
N ASN A 180 -2.40 17.33 -1.88
CA ASN A 180 -1.76 18.49 -1.26
C ASN A 180 -1.10 18.14 0.10
N MET A 181 -0.56 16.92 0.20
CA MET A 181 0.31 16.51 1.31
C MET A 181 1.69 17.14 1.13
N PHE A 182 2.24 17.67 2.21
CA PHE A 182 3.60 18.23 2.19
C PHE A 182 4.64 17.18 2.55
N HIS A 183 5.82 17.29 1.95
CA HIS A 183 6.92 16.34 2.12
C HIS A 183 8.26 17.01 1.78
N GLY A 184 9.39 16.36 2.12
CA GLY A 184 10.72 16.89 1.82
C GLY A 184 11.17 16.74 0.37
N GLY A 185 10.28 16.93 -0.61
CA GLY A 185 10.57 16.74 -2.04
C GLY A 185 10.68 18.04 -2.85
N GLU A 186 10.59 19.21 -2.20
CA GLU A 186 10.53 20.50 -2.90
C GLU A 186 11.87 21.00 -3.46
N ASN A 187 12.96 20.30 -3.16
CA ASN A 187 14.29 20.59 -3.67
C ASN A 187 14.77 19.44 -4.54
N LEU A 188 15.64 19.75 -5.50
CA LEU A 188 16.47 18.74 -6.15
C LEU A 188 17.60 18.36 -5.21
N TYR A 189 17.85 17.07 -5.09
CA TYR A 189 18.90 16.53 -4.26
C TYR A 189 19.97 15.88 -5.12
N GLU A 190 21.17 15.76 -4.57
CA GLU A 190 22.20 14.90 -5.15
C GLU A 190 21.72 13.43 -5.16
N GLU A 191 22.24 12.62 -6.09
CA GLU A 191 21.75 11.26 -6.43
C GLU A 191 21.62 10.29 -5.22
N HIS A 192 22.37 10.52 -4.15
CA HIS A 192 22.32 9.70 -2.92
C HIS A 192 21.67 10.40 -1.71
N GLN A 193 21.22 11.63 -1.88
CA GLN A 193 20.68 12.50 -0.83
C GLN A 193 19.20 12.81 -1.05
N ASP A 194 18.45 11.93 -1.73
CA ASP A 194 17.14 12.19 -2.36
C ASP A 194 16.01 12.72 -1.45
N ARG A 195 16.25 12.94 -0.16
CA ARG A 195 15.33 13.60 0.77
C ARG A 195 16.09 14.51 1.73
N ALA A 196 15.37 15.48 2.29
CA ALA A 196 15.88 16.43 3.29
C ALA A 196 16.51 15.77 4.54
N ILE A 197 16.08 14.56 4.91
CA ILE A 197 16.68 13.80 6.00
C ILE A 197 17.52 12.68 5.40
N ASN A 198 18.83 12.84 5.43
CA ASN A 198 19.80 11.92 4.85
C ASN A 198 21.11 11.88 5.67
N PRO A 199 21.99 10.89 5.45
CA PRO A 199 23.24 10.73 6.18
C PRO A 199 24.20 11.92 6.17
N TRP A 200 24.13 12.79 5.16
CA TRP A 200 25.09 13.87 4.95
C TRP A 200 24.77 15.12 5.76
N LEU A 201 23.72 15.10 6.58
CA LEU A 201 23.43 16.16 7.55
C LEU A 201 24.53 16.29 8.63
N LEU A 202 25.31 15.25 8.88
CA LEU A 202 26.34 15.22 9.91
C LEU A 202 27.74 15.11 9.30
N ASN A 203 28.62 16.04 9.69
CA ASN A 203 30.02 16.10 9.28
C ASN A 203 30.89 15.12 10.08
N GLU A 204 32.12 14.91 9.59
CA GLU A 204 33.08 13.98 10.21
C GLU A 204 33.44 14.34 11.67
N ASP A 205 33.48 15.63 12.00
CA ASP A 205 33.74 16.17 13.34
C ASP A 205 32.52 16.07 14.28
N GLY A 206 31.37 15.62 13.76
CA GLY A 206 30.12 15.50 14.49
C GLY A 206 29.29 16.80 14.55
N SER A 207 29.70 17.87 13.85
CA SER A 207 28.87 19.05 13.61
C SER A 207 27.80 18.79 12.56
N PHE A 208 26.71 19.57 12.58
CA PHE A 208 25.70 19.51 11.52
C PHE A 208 26.01 20.51 10.41
N ASP A 209 25.77 20.09 9.16
CA ASP A 209 25.84 20.96 8.00
C ASP A 209 24.64 21.93 8.00
N ALA A 210 24.91 23.21 8.23
CA ALA A 210 23.87 24.23 8.37
C ALA A 210 23.07 24.47 7.09
N ASP A 211 23.68 24.32 5.91
CA ASP A 211 23.00 24.53 4.64
C ASP A 211 22.12 23.34 4.29
N ARG A 212 22.59 22.11 4.56
CA ARG A 212 21.74 20.93 4.40
C ARG A 212 20.58 20.89 5.39
N LEU A 213 20.78 21.36 6.63
CA LEU A 213 19.68 21.48 7.59
C LEU A 213 18.59 22.45 7.11
N LYS A 214 18.91 23.48 6.32
CA LYS A 214 17.90 24.39 5.75
C LYS A 214 16.92 23.66 4.83
N LEU A 215 17.35 22.60 4.14
CA LEU A 215 16.47 21.78 3.29
C LEU A 215 15.35 21.11 4.11
N LEU A 216 15.59 20.85 5.40
CA LEU A 216 14.57 20.35 6.32
C LEU A 216 13.77 21.49 6.97
N THR A 217 14.43 22.57 7.40
CA THR A 217 13.74 23.62 8.16
C THR A 217 12.88 24.53 7.29
N ASN A 218 13.21 24.68 6.01
CA ASN A 218 12.47 25.51 5.05
C ASN A 218 11.19 24.87 4.55
N ILE A 219 10.98 23.57 4.82
CA ILE A 219 9.77 22.88 4.41
C ILE A 219 8.56 23.62 5.00
N PRO A 220 7.63 24.10 4.16
CA PRO A 220 6.44 24.78 4.62
C PRO A 220 5.66 23.96 5.63
N ASP A 221 5.18 24.62 6.68
CA ASP A 221 4.50 23.95 7.80
C ASP A 221 2.98 24.20 7.84
N THR A 222 2.37 24.38 6.66
CA THR A 222 0.95 24.79 6.56
C THR A 222 0.00 23.65 6.28
N ASN A 223 0.48 22.53 5.74
CA ASN A 223 -0.35 21.38 5.37
C ASN A 223 0.10 20.12 6.10
N ILE A 224 -0.85 19.21 6.30
CA ILE A 224 -0.52 17.85 6.73
C ILE A 224 0.52 17.23 5.80
N GLY A 225 1.41 16.42 6.35
CA GLY A 225 2.49 15.82 5.58
C GLY A 225 3.22 14.71 6.32
N PHE A 226 4.28 14.22 5.68
CA PHE A 226 5.20 13.23 6.23
C PHE A 226 6.64 13.54 5.76
N LEU A 227 7.63 12.98 6.45
CA LEU A 227 9.03 13.05 6.05
C LEU A 227 9.67 11.66 5.98
N TYR A 228 10.61 11.47 5.05
CA TYR A 228 11.35 10.21 4.90
C TYR A 228 12.74 10.33 5.50
N LEU A 229 13.17 9.31 6.24
CA LEU A 229 14.58 9.05 6.52
C LEU A 229 15.15 8.29 5.33
N TRP A 230 15.97 8.97 4.52
CA TRP A 230 16.55 8.39 3.31
C TRP A 230 17.86 7.68 3.63
N ASN A 231 17.80 6.35 3.75
CA ASN A 231 18.88 5.57 4.34
C ASN A 231 19.88 4.97 3.34
N SER A 232 19.68 5.10 2.02
CA SER A 232 20.35 4.27 1.01
C SER A 232 21.86 4.49 0.83
N GLY A 233 22.44 5.56 1.40
CA GLY A 233 23.86 5.91 1.25
C GLY A 233 24.56 6.22 2.57
N LEU A 234 25.87 6.47 2.52
CA LEU A 234 26.69 6.92 3.66
C LEU A 234 27.84 7.83 3.18
N PRO A 235 28.22 8.87 3.94
CA PRO A 235 29.43 9.65 3.70
C PRO A 235 30.68 8.78 3.66
N ASP A 236 31.62 9.09 2.76
CA ASP A 236 32.83 8.29 2.59
C ASP A 236 33.73 8.26 3.83
N TRP A 237 33.72 9.32 4.65
CA TRP A 237 34.50 9.36 5.89
C TRP A 237 34.08 8.26 6.88
N LEU A 238 32.82 7.81 6.87
CA LEU A 238 32.38 6.67 7.70
C LEU A 238 33.07 5.38 7.26
N LYS A 239 33.19 5.17 5.93
CA LYS A 239 33.85 3.99 5.35
C LYS A 239 35.35 4.01 5.62
N THR A 240 35.97 5.20 5.61
CA THR A 240 37.39 5.37 5.97
C THR A 240 37.64 5.05 7.44
N LYS A 241 36.74 5.45 8.34
CA LYS A 241 36.86 5.16 9.79
C LYS A 241 36.60 3.70 10.13
N ASP A 242 35.64 3.08 9.45
CA ASP A 242 35.31 1.67 9.63
C ASP A 242 34.84 1.09 8.29
N SER A 243 35.63 0.19 7.71
CA SER A 243 35.32 -0.42 6.42
C SER A 243 34.11 -1.37 6.46
N THR A 244 33.61 -1.70 7.65
CA THR A 244 32.50 -2.63 7.84
C THR A 244 31.11 -1.99 7.80
N VAL A 245 31.02 -0.65 7.70
CA VAL A 245 29.75 0.11 7.77
C VAL A 245 28.70 -0.24 6.70
N GLN A 246 29.07 -0.98 5.66
CA GLN A 246 28.16 -1.51 4.62
C GLN A 246 28.20 -3.04 4.47
N VAL A 247 28.92 -3.76 5.34
CA VAL A 247 29.00 -5.23 5.28
C VAL A 247 27.70 -5.82 5.82
N GLY A 248 27.01 -6.64 5.00
CA GLY A 248 25.66 -7.11 5.33
C GLY A 248 24.57 -6.05 5.09
N ARG A 249 24.83 -5.10 4.18
CA ARG A 249 23.86 -4.09 3.75
C ARG A 249 22.56 -4.69 3.21
N SER A 250 21.54 -3.84 3.18
CA SER A 250 20.30 -4.00 2.40
C SER A 250 20.43 -3.32 1.04
N LEU A 251 19.60 -3.69 0.05
CA LEU A 251 19.44 -2.92 -1.19
C LEU A 251 19.04 -1.46 -0.90
N PHE A 252 17.93 -1.24 -0.17
CA PHE A 252 17.37 0.11 0.04
C PHE A 252 17.84 0.81 1.31
N MET A 253 18.44 0.09 2.27
CA MET A 253 19.10 0.73 3.41
C MET A 253 20.60 0.91 3.25
N GLY A 254 21.31 0.17 2.40
CA GLY A 254 22.71 0.47 2.07
C GLY A 254 23.77 0.41 3.19
N LEU A 255 23.40 0.01 4.41
CA LEU A 255 24.26 0.07 5.61
C LEU A 255 24.16 -1.18 6.50
N ASP A 256 25.16 -1.38 7.37
CA ASP A 256 25.12 -2.33 8.49
C ASP A 256 24.43 -1.70 9.71
N ILE A 257 23.19 -2.13 9.99
CA ILE A 257 22.39 -1.64 11.12
C ILE A 257 22.95 -2.03 12.51
N ASP A 258 23.89 -2.97 12.56
CA ASP A 258 24.53 -3.42 13.80
C ASP A 258 25.88 -2.73 14.06
N ASN A 259 26.40 -1.98 13.08
CA ASN A 259 27.65 -1.24 13.23
C ASN A 259 27.48 -0.05 14.21
N PRO A 260 28.28 0.05 15.29
CA PRO A 260 28.15 1.13 16.27
C PRO A 260 28.37 2.54 15.72
N LEU A 261 29.27 2.71 14.76
CA LEU A 261 29.55 3.99 14.12
C LEU A 261 28.33 4.45 13.30
N VAL A 262 27.75 3.56 12.50
CA VAL A 262 26.51 3.83 11.74
C VAL A 262 25.34 4.15 12.67
N ARG A 263 25.20 3.37 13.75
CA ARG A 263 24.14 3.58 14.73
C ARG A 263 24.25 4.94 15.40
N ASN A 264 25.43 5.31 15.89
CA ASN A 264 25.68 6.62 16.48
C ASN A 264 25.44 7.77 15.49
N HIS A 265 25.85 7.60 14.22
CA HIS A 265 25.64 8.59 13.16
C HIS A 265 24.16 8.89 12.94
N TRP A 266 23.37 7.85 12.70
CA TRP A 266 21.93 7.98 12.50
C TRP A 266 21.16 8.39 13.75
N GLY A 267 21.62 8.01 14.94
CA GLY A 267 21.03 8.45 16.20
C GLY A 267 21.14 9.96 16.39
N LYS A 268 22.32 10.54 16.13
CA LYS A 268 22.51 12.00 16.15
C LYS A 268 21.60 12.71 15.16
N ILE A 269 21.50 12.19 13.93
CA ILE A 269 20.60 12.74 12.90
C ILE A 269 19.14 12.67 13.35
N ALA A 270 18.67 11.51 13.81
CA ALA A 270 17.30 11.33 14.27
C ALA A 270 16.96 12.29 15.43
N ASN A 271 17.87 12.43 16.40
CA ASN A 271 17.74 13.36 17.51
C ASN A 271 17.59 14.81 17.03
N LYS A 272 18.46 15.27 16.12
CA LYS A 272 18.41 16.62 15.56
C LYS A 272 17.18 16.86 14.70
N VAL A 273 16.73 15.87 13.95
CA VAL A 273 15.46 15.93 13.22
C VAL A 273 14.31 16.14 14.20
N GLY A 274 14.28 15.39 15.31
CA GLY A 274 13.29 15.58 16.37
C GLY A 274 13.26 17.00 16.90
N GLU A 275 14.44 17.58 17.18
CA GLU A 275 14.58 18.98 17.60
C GLU A 275 13.95 19.97 16.60
N LEU A 276 14.28 19.82 15.32
CA LEU A 276 13.92 20.79 14.27
C LEU A 276 12.49 20.68 13.77
N THR A 277 11.78 19.61 14.12
CA THR A 277 10.47 19.29 13.54
C THR A 277 9.36 19.07 14.57
N ASN A 278 9.66 19.17 15.86
CA ASN A 278 8.66 19.05 16.91
C ASN A 278 7.51 20.06 16.72
N GLY A 279 6.27 19.56 16.70
CA GLY A 279 5.06 20.38 16.55
C GLY A 279 4.74 20.79 15.11
N LYS A 280 5.57 20.44 14.12
CA LYS A 280 5.34 20.81 12.72
C LYS A 280 4.17 20.04 12.10
N LYS A 281 3.23 20.75 11.50
CA LYS A 281 2.13 20.24 10.65
C LYS A 281 2.60 19.24 9.59
N VAL A 282 3.71 19.50 8.90
CA VAL A 282 4.25 18.62 7.85
C VAL A 282 4.72 17.26 8.37
N THR A 283 4.74 17.03 9.68
CA THR A 283 5.14 15.74 10.28
C THR A 283 3.99 14.97 10.88
N GLN A 284 2.74 15.42 10.71
CA GLN A 284 1.59 14.82 11.40
C GLN A 284 1.17 13.44 10.87
N LEU A 285 1.45 13.08 9.60
CA LEU A 285 1.36 11.69 9.11
C LEU A 285 2.60 10.87 9.46
N GLY A 286 3.63 11.51 10.00
CA GLY A 286 4.78 10.88 10.63
C GLY A 286 6.07 10.87 9.81
N PHE A 287 7.07 10.21 10.39
CA PHE A 287 8.36 9.94 9.79
C PHE A 287 8.38 8.51 9.26
N VAL A 288 8.54 8.36 7.95
CA VAL A 288 8.79 7.06 7.32
C VAL A 288 10.25 6.70 7.57
N LEU A 289 10.50 5.78 8.50
CA LEU A 289 11.84 5.50 9.04
C LEU A 289 12.77 4.79 8.04
N ALA A 290 12.21 4.11 7.05
CA ALA A 290 12.95 3.51 5.95
C ALA A 290 12.05 3.26 4.74
N ASN A 291 12.66 3.35 3.55
CA ASN A 291 12.07 2.92 2.29
C ASN A 291 12.33 1.42 2.08
N GLU A 292 11.28 0.61 2.01
CA GLU A 292 11.34 -0.83 1.68
C GLU A 292 12.48 -1.61 2.38
N PRO A 293 12.65 -1.55 3.71
CA PRO A 293 13.76 -2.23 4.37
C PRO A 293 13.64 -3.75 4.23
N HIS A 294 14.75 -4.44 3.96
CA HIS A 294 14.86 -5.91 4.01
C HIS A 294 16.33 -6.37 4.01
N TRP A 295 16.59 -7.59 4.50
CA TRP A 295 17.92 -8.21 4.58
C TRP A 295 17.86 -9.69 4.22
N PHE A 296 17.44 -10.03 3.00
CA PHE A 296 17.37 -11.39 2.50
C PHE A 296 18.73 -12.09 2.56
N ALA A 297 18.86 -13.04 3.49
CA ALA A 297 20.11 -13.75 3.72
C ALA A 297 20.23 -15.06 2.92
N GLU A 298 19.27 -15.42 2.07
CA GLU A 298 19.26 -16.69 1.34
C GLU A 298 20.24 -16.72 0.17
N LYS A 299 21.05 -17.78 0.05
CA LYS A 299 21.83 -18.04 -1.17
C LYS A 299 20.96 -17.97 -2.42
N GLU A 300 21.48 -17.32 -3.46
CA GLU A 300 20.86 -17.16 -4.78
C GLU A 300 19.58 -16.31 -4.77
N TYR A 301 19.36 -15.51 -3.73
CA TYR A 301 18.28 -14.53 -3.76
C TYR A 301 18.64 -13.37 -4.68
N TRP A 302 17.65 -12.83 -5.41
CA TRP A 302 17.91 -11.89 -6.51
C TRP A 302 18.57 -10.58 -6.08
N THR A 303 18.47 -10.20 -4.79
CA THR A 303 19.07 -8.96 -4.28
C THR A 303 20.57 -9.07 -3.99
N GLN A 304 21.14 -10.28 -4.00
CA GLN A 304 22.59 -10.49 -3.81
C GLN A 304 23.44 -9.83 -4.87
N LYS A 305 22.92 -9.69 -6.10
CA LYS A 305 23.60 -8.95 -7.17
C LYS A 305 23.76 -7.46 -6.86
N PHE A 306 23.04 -6.95 -5.85
CA PHE A 306 23.17 -5.59 -5.32
C PHE A 306 23.91 -5.54 -3.98
N GLY A 307 24.61 -6.62 -3.61
CA GLY A 307 25.43 -6.68 -2.39
C GLY A 307 24.66 -7.02 -1.10
N GLU A 308 23.36 -7.28 -1.18
CA GLU A 308 22.55 -7.55 0.01
C GLU A 308 22.96 -8.87 0.67
N MET A 309 23.35 -8.80 1.95
CA MET A 309 23.70 -9.96 2.78
C MET A 309 24.68 -10.97 2.13
N ASN A 310 25.58 -10.51 1.25
CA ASN A 310 26.63 -11.35 0.67
C ASN A 310 27.69 -11.80 1.69
N SER A 311 27.73 -11.13 2.84
CA SER A 311 28.50 -11.47 4.03
C SER A 311 27.89 -10.72 5.22
N ILE A 312 28.44 -10.93 6.42
CA ILE A 312 28.06 -10.19 7.63
C ILE A 312 29.30 -9.61 8.31
N SER A 313 29.12 -8.47 8.97
CA SER A 313 30.19 -7.85 9.75
C SER A 313 30.45 -8.63 11.04
N ILE A 314 31.59 -8.36 11.68
CA ILE A 314 31.88 -8.86 13.02
C ILE A 314 30.86 -8.36 14.05
N HIS A 315 30.30 -7.15 13.85
CA HIS A 315 29.25 -6.59 14.70
C HIS A 315 27.96 -7.40 14.63
N THR A 316 27.50 -7.71 13.41
CA THR A 316 26.34 -8.58 13.17
C THR A 316 26.59 -9.97 13.76
N LEU A 317 27.77 -10.58 13.53
CA LEU A 317 28.11 -11.90 14.07
C LEU A 317 28.10 -11.92 15.60
N ASN A 318 28.72 -10.93 16.25
CA ASN A 318 28.75 -10.86 17.71
C ASN A 318 27.36 -10.63 18.31
N LYS A 319 26.51 -9.82 17.64
CA LYS A 319 25.11 -9.66 18.05
C LYS A 319 24.31 -10.95 17.89
N PHE A 320 24.58 -11.72 16.84
CA PHE A 320 23.97 -13.04 16.64
C PHE A 320 24.41 -14.04 17.72
N ARG A 321 25.70 -14.08 18.08
CA ARG A 321 26.22 -14.91 19.19
C ARG A 321 25.52 -14.59 20.51
N LYS A 322 25.34 -13.30 20.81
CA LYS A 322 24.58 -12.85 21.99
C LYS A 322 23.11 -13.25 21.93
N PHE A 323 22.47 -13.10 20.77
CA PHE A 323 21.10 -13.55 20.56
C PHE A 323 20.95 -15.05 20.82
N LEU A 324 21.87 -15.87 20.30
CA LEU A 324 21.88 -17.33 20.52
C LEU A 324 22.13 -17.69 21.99
N SER A 325 23.07 -17.04 22.65
CA SER A 325 23.30 -17.25 24.10
C SER A 325 22.01 -17.02 24.88
N ASN A 326 21.25 -15.95 24.58
CA ASN A 326 19.97 -15.72 25.22
C ASN A 326 18.90 -16.76 24.83
N ALA A 327 18.76 -17.07 23.54
CA ALA A 327 17.76 -18.01 23.04
C ALA A 327 17.94 -19.43 23.62
N TYR A 328 19.18 -19.81 23.94
CA TYR A 328 19.55 -21.10 24.51
C TYR A 328 19.83 -21.04 26.02
N ASN A 329 19.50 -19.94 26.72
CA ASN A 329 19.75 -19.76 28.15
C ASN A 329 21.20 -20.04 28.58
N ASN A 330 22.15 -19.61 27.74
CA ASN A 330 23.59 -19.84 27.86
C ASN A 330 24.00 -21.33 27.88
N ASP A 331 23.15 -22.24 27.37
CA ASP A 331 23.47 -23.65 27.19
C ASP A 331 23.98 -23.95 25.77
N ILE A 332 25.31 -23.90 25.61
CA ILE A 332 25.95 -24.22 24.33
C ILE A 332 25.72 -25.67 23.88
N LYS A 333 25.51 -26.61 24.83
CA LYS A 333 25.25 -28.02 24.50
C LYS A 333 23.88 -28.17 23.84
N ALA A 334 22.89 -27.39 24.29
CA ALA A 334 21.57 -27.36 23.65
C ALA A 334 21.64 -26.81 22.22
N LEU A 335 22.41 -25.75 21.97
CA LEU A 335 22.66 -25.24 20.61
C LEU A 335 23.36 -26.29 19.77
N ASN A 336 24.48 -26.86 20.24
CA ASN A 336 25.23 -27.87 19.52
C ASN A 336 24.38 -29.08 19.15
N LYS A 337 23.49 -29.51 20.05
CA LYS A 337 22.52 -30.57 19.77
C LYS A 337 21.53 -30.20 18.66
N ASN A 338 21.00 -28.98 18.68
CA ASN A 338 20.04 -28.50 17.68
C ASN A 338 20.70 -28.30 16.31
N TRP A 339 21.89 -27.69 16.28
CA TRP A 339 22.61 -27.34 15.06
C TRP A 339 23.47 -28.48 14.51
N LYS A 340 23.65 -29.56 15.28
CA LYS A 340 24.60 -30.64 15.00
C LYS A 340 26.03 -30.12 14.82
N SER A 341 26.43 -29.23 15.73
CA SER A 341 27.75 -28.59 15.79
C SER A 341 28.51 -29.02 17.05
N SER A 342 29.73 -28.50 17.20
CA SER A 342 30.61 -28.77 18.33
C SER A 342 31.36 -27.51 18.78
N PHE A 343 30.66 -26.38 18.85
CA PHE A 343 31.24 -25.12 19.33
C PHE A 343 31.57 -25.23 20.82
N GLU A 344 32.73 -24.71 21.22
CA GLU A 344 33.18 -24.72 22.62
C GLU A 344 32.29 -23.84 23.51
N ASP A 345 31.98 -22.64 23.03
CA ASP A 345 31.09 -21.67 23.67
C ASP A 345 30.33 -20.85 22.60
N PHE A 346 29.56 -19.84 23.02
CA PHE A 346 28.85 -18.97 22.08
C PHE A 346 29.77 -18.01 21.31
N ASN A 347 30.98 -17.72 21.81
CA ASN A 347 31.94 -16.87 21.11
C ASN A 347 32.57 -17.60 19.91
N ALA A 348 32.66 -18.94 19.99
CA ALA A 348 33.13 -19.80 18.91
C ALA A 348 32.08 -20.06 17.82
N VAL A 349 30.82 -19.66 18.00
CA VAL A 349 29.76 -19.90 17.01
C VAL A 349 30.07 -19.17 15.70
N GLU A 350 29.96 -19.90 14.59
CA GLU A 350 30.07 -19.36 13.23
C GLU A 350 28.81 -19.70 12.42
N ILE A 351 28.55 -18.89 11.41
CA ILE A 351 27.48 -19.11 10.45
C ILE A 351 27.90 -18.61 9.07
N GLU A 352 27.58 -19.39 8.05
CA GLU A 352 27.76 -18.99 6.66
C GLU A 352 26.56 -18.14 6.22
N ILE A 353 26.83 -16.89 5.83
CA ILE A 353 25.86 -15.99 5.20
C ILE A 353 26.43 -15.55 3.85
N PRO A 354 25.69 -15.72 2.74
CA PRO A 354 24.29 -16.11 2.68
C PRO A 354 24.02 -17.57 3.08
N ILE A 355 22.91 -17.83 3.77
CA ILE A 355 22.52 -19.16 4.26
C ILE A 355 21.86 -19.99 3.15
N SER A 356 22.18 -21.28 3.08
CA SER A 356 21.56 -22.19 2.10
C SER A 356 20.07 -22.40 2.37
N LYS A 357 19.23 -22.28 1.35
CA LYS A 357 17.79 -22.62 1.39
C LYS A 357 17.52 -24.08 1.81
N LYS A 358 18.51 -24.97 1.69
CA LYS A 358 18.45 -26.36 2.20
C LYS A 358 18.35 -26.44 3.73
N ASN A 359 18.59 -25.34 4.43
CA ASN A 359 18.46 -25.25 5.88
C ASN A 359 17.05 -24.86 6.34
N GLN A 360 16.15 -24.45 5.44
CA GLN A 360 14.76 -24.16 5.82
C GLN A 360 14.11 -25.36 6.52
N GLY A 361 13.48 -25.12 7.66
CA GLY A 361 12.92 -26.16 8.54
C GLY A 361 13.92 -26.79 9.52
N LYS A 362 15.20 -26.34 9.55
CA LYS A 362 16.20 -26.74 10.54
C LYS A 362 16.41 -25.63 11.59
N PRO A 363 16.89 -25.96 12.81
CA PRO A 363 17.14 -24.99 13.87
C PRO A 363 18.01 -23.79 13.48
N ILE A 364 19.11 -24.01 12.75
CA ILE A 364 20.01 -22.93 12.31
C ILE A 364 19.31 -21.87 11.44
N TRP A 365 18.36 -22.30 10.60
CA TRP A 365 17.57 -21.39 9.78
C TRP A 365 16.57 -20.60 10.62
N TYR A 366 15.87 -21.30 11.53
CA TYR A 366 14.92 -20.66 12.44
C TYR A 366 15.60 -19.58 13.28
N ASP A 367 16.73 -19.92 13.91
CA ASP A 367 17.49 -19.01 14.75
C ASP A 367 17.99 -17.80 13.96
N TRP A 368 18.46 -17.99 12.71
CA TRP A 368 18.87 -16.88 11.84
C TRP A 368 17.71 -15.96 11.45
N CYS A 369 16.57 -16.51 11.01
CA CYS A 369 15.41 -15.70 10.65
C CYS A 369 14.89 -14.89 11.85
N ARG A 370 14.80 -15.51 13.04
CA ARG A 370 14.41 -14.82 14.28
C ARG A 370 15.43 -13.75 14.69
N PHE A 371 16.72 -14.01 14.54
CA PHE A 371 17.75 -12.99 14.75
C PHE A 371 17.60 -11.81 13.78
N GLY A 372 17.41 -12.08 12.48
CA GLY A 372 17.19 -11.06 11.46
C GLY A 372 16.02 -10.13 11.79
N MET A 373 14.90 -10.72 12.24
CA MET A 373 13.73 -10.01 12.75
C MET A 373 14.03 -9.20 14.02
N ALA A 374 14.78 -9.77 14.96
CA ALA A 374 15.11 -9.10 16.22
C ALA A 374 16.06 -7.90 16.02
N ARG A 375 17.07 -8.03 15.15
CA ARG A 375 18.05 -6.96 14.90
C ARG A 375 17.44 -5.78 14.15
N SER A 376 16.49 -6.02 13.23
CA SER A 376 15.79 -4.94 12.53
C SER A 376 14.83 -4.20 13.46
N LEU A 377 14.08 -4.93 14.30
CA LEU A 377 13.23 -4.34 15.34
C LEU A 377 14.06 -3.47 16.30
N ASP A 378 15.22 -3.96 16.73
CA ASP A 378 16.14 -3.21 17.58
C ASP A 378 16.66 -1.93 16.89
N TRP A 379 17.01 -1.98 15.60
CA TRP A 379 17.38 -0.80 14.82
C TRP A 379 16.27 0.26 14.80
N PHE A 380 15.06 -0.12 14.40
CA PHE A 380 13.95 0.83 14.31
C PHE A 380 13.52 1.36 15.67
N THR A 381 13.60 0.53 16.72
CA THR A 381 13.37 0.97 18.10
C THR A 381 14.37 2.03 18.51
N TYR A 382 15.65 1.84 18.17
CA TYR A 382 16.69 2.82 18.45
C TYR A 382 16.46 4.14 17.71
N ILE A 383 16.22 4.11 16.40
CA ILE A 383 15.99 5.33 15.62
C ILE A 383 14.75 6.08 16.12
N GLN A 384 13.64 5.38 16.40
CA GLN A 384 12.44 6.00 16.96
C GLN A 384 12.73 6.62 18.33
N LYS A 385 13.49 5.94 19.19
CA LYS A 385 13.86 6.46 20.51
C LYS A 385 14.67 7.75 20.38
N GLU A 386 15.69 7.78 19.53
CA GLU A 386 16.54 8.97 19.32
C GLU A 386 15.74 10.16 18.77
N LEU A 387 14.86 9.92 17.79
CA LEU A 387 13.92 10.91 17.27
C LEU A 387 13.03 11.48 18.38
N ARG A 388 12.55 10.63 19.29
CA ARG A 388 11.62 11.01 20.37
C ARG A 388 12.26 11.66 21.59
N VAL A 389 13.59 11.78 21.64
CA VAL A 389 14.24 12.52 22.73
C VAL A 389 13.79 13.98 22.75
N LEU A 390 13.70 14.62 21.58
CA LEU A 390 13.32 16.04 21.44
C LEU A 390 11.94 16.25 20.80
N TYR A 391 11.32 15.17 20.31
CA TYR A 391 9.91 15.14 19.88
C TYR A 391 9.20 13.88 20.45
N PRO A 392 8.82 13.88 21.74
CA PRO A 392 8.34 12.68 22.44
C PRO A 392 7.22 11.89 21.75
N GLU A 393 6.30 12.60 21.09
CA GLU A 393 5.15 11.99 20.40
C GLU A 393 5.31 11.92 18.88
N ALA A 394 6.55 12.01 18.36
CA ALA A 394 6.83 11.93 16.92
C ALA A 394 6.14 10.69 16.31
N PRO A 395 5.18 10.86 15.37
CA PRO A 395 4.55 9.73 14.72
C PRO A 395 5.56 9.08 13.78
N THR A 396 5.67 7.76 13.78
CA THR A 396 6.59 7.05 12.89
C THR A 396 5.84 5.97 12.13
N SER A 397 6.30 5.65 10.93
CA SER A 397 5.91 4.49 10.13
C SER A 397 7.15 3.84 9.51
N ILE A 398 6.99 2.65 8.94
CA ILE A 398 8.02 2.00 8.11
C ILE A 398 7.31 1.60 6.83
N LYS A 399 7.88 1.89 5.66
CA LYS A 399 7.33 1.45 4.38
C LYS A 399 7.66 -0.02 4.14
N MET A 400 6.94 -0.91 4.83
CA MET A 400 7.12 -2.37 4.71
C MET A 400 6.39 -2.91 3.49
N GLN A 401 7.01 -3.80 2.71
CA GLN A 401 6.35 -4.41 1.56
C GLN A 401 5.43 -5.56 1.99
N PRO A 402 4.09 -5.45 1.92
CA PRO A 402 3.20 -6.46 2.49
C PRO A 402 3.30 -7.83 1.83
N ARG A 403 3.81 -7.90 0.59
CA ARG A 403 4.23 -9.16 -0.05
C ARG A 403 5.17 -10.02 0.80
N TYR A 404 5.95 -9.44 1.71
CA TYR A 404 6.85 -10.18 2.60
C TYR A 404 6.09 -10.87 3.74
N PHE A 405 4.94 -10.34 4.13
CA PHE A 405 4.01 -11.06 5.00
C PHE A 405 3.20 -12.10 4.22
N ALA A 406 2.56 -11.69 3.11
CA ALA A 406 1.66 -12.52 2.33
C ALA A 406 2.37 -13.68 1.61
N GLY A 407 3.61 -13.47 1.16
CA GLY A 407 4.46 -14.50 0.57
C GLY A 407 5.10 -15.44 1.60
N ASN A 408 5.84 -16.45 1.13
CA ASN A 408 6.42 -17.49 1.99
C ASN A 408 7.87 -17.25 2.46
N TYR A 409 8.56 -16.24 1.93
CA TYR A 409 9.94 -15.94 2.34
C TYR A 409 9.96 -15.34 3.75
N ARG A 410 10.95 -15.73 4.57
CA ARG A 410 11.11 -15.23 5.96
C ARG A 410 12.55 -14.85 6.35
N SER A 411 13.48 -14.90 5.40
CA SER A 411 14.87 -14.49 5.61
C SER A 411 15.10 -12.98 5.47
N HIS A 412 14.08 -12.19 5.13
CA HIS A 412 14.15 -10.74 4.93
C HIS A 412 14.35 -9.94 6.23
N GLY A 413 14.22 -10.58 7.39
CA GLY A 413 14.49 -9.96 8.69
C GLY A 413 13.44 -8.94 9.13
N LEU A 414 12.20 -8.99 8.65
CA LEU A 414 11.12 -8.12 9.14
C LEU A 414 10.12 -8.95 9.94
N ASP A 415 9.82 -8.53 11.17
CA ASP A 415 8.72 -9.06 11.96
C ASP A 415 7.55 -8.09 11.85
N PHE A 416 6.59 -8.40 10.98
CA PHE A 416 5.47 -7.51 10.67
C PHE A 416 4.62 -7.20 11.90
N GLU A 417 4.44 -8.16 12.82
CA GLU A 417 3.69 -7.89 14.06
C GLU A 417 4.45 -6.88 14.92
N SER A 418 5.72 -7.17 15.22
CA SER A 418 6.51 -6.32 16.12
C SER A 418 6.75 -4.93 15.54
N LEU A 419 6.99 -4.81 14.23
CA LEU A 419 7.20 -3.51 13.58
C LEU A 419 5.89 -2.70 13.50
N THR A 420 4.76 -3.36 13.23
CA THR A 420 3.44 -2.70 13.29
C THR A 420 3.09 -2.27 14.71
N GLU A 421 3.46 -3.02 15.75
CA GLU A 421 3.30 -2.61 17.15
C GLU A 421 4.18 -1.39 17.49
N LEU A 422 5.44 -1.38 17.02
CA LEU A 422 6.43 -0.33 17.30
C LEU A 422 6.03 1.05 16.76
N THR A 423 5.54 1.12 15.52
CA THR A 423 5.27 2.40 14.84
C THR A 423 3.96 3.03 15.30
N SER A 424 3.85 4.36 15.36
CA SER A 424 2.56 5.01 15.68
C SER A 424 1.55 4.95 14.53
N VAL A 425 2.04 4.79 13.30
CA VAL A 425 1.27 4.70 12.07
C VAL A 425 1.61 3.38 11.39
N ILE A 426 0.60 2.64 10.93
CA ILE A 426 0.81 1.45 10.08
C ILE A 426 1.33 1.94 8.73
N GLY A 427 2.50 1.49 8.32
CA GLY A 427 3.15 1.90 7.08
C GLY A 427 3.40 0.72 6.13
N ASP A 428 3.20 0.95 4.84
CA ASP A 428 3.52 -0.01 3.78
C ASP A 428 3.56 0.60 2.36
N ASP A 429 3.82 -0.25 1.37
CA ASP A 429 3.78 -0.02 -0.09
C ASP A 429 2.99 -1.16 -0.82
N ALA A 430 1.81 -1.52 -0.33
CA ALA A 430 1.01 -2.61 -0.89
C ALA A 430 0.83 -2.58 -2.42
N LYS A 431 0.80 -3.77 -3.02
CA LYS A 431 0.75 -3.98 -4.48
C LYS A 431 -0.57 -4.59 -4.94
N ALA A 432 -1.01 -4.18 -6.13
CA ALA A 432 -2.05 -4.84 -6.89
C ALA A 432 -1.86 -4.60 -8.38
N GLN A 433 -2.28 -5.55 -9.21
CA GLN A 433 -2.26 -5.43 -10.67
C GLN A 433 -3.55 -5.98 -11.27
N SER A 434 -4.09 -5.29 -12.28
CA SER A 434 -5.32 -5.67 -12.98
C SER A 434 -5.10 -6.57 -14.19
N SER A 435 -3.84 -6.78 -14.57
CA SER A 435 -3.47 -7.66 -15.66
C SER A 435 -2.12 -8.32 -15.36
N ARG A 436 -1.76 -9.28 -16.20
CA ARG A 436 -0.58 -10.11 -16.01
C ARG A 436 0.70 -9.28 -16.10
N SER A 437 1.70 -9.63 -15.31
CA SER A 437 3.04 -9.04 -15.40
C SER A 437 3.67 -9.28 -16.78
N PHE A 438 4.48 -8.33 -17.22
CA PHE A 438 5.17 -8.38 -18.49
C PHE A 438 6.06 -9.61 -18.65
N GLY A 439 5.90 -10.30 -19.77
CA GLY A 439 6.69 -11.49 -20.10
C GLY A 439 6.25 -12.77 -19.41
N ALA A 440 5.27 -12.74 -18.52
CA ALA A 440 4.74 -13.96 -17.90
C ALA A 440 3.96 -14.79 -18.93
N LYS A 441 4.39 -16.04 -19.10
CA LYS A 441 3.82 -16.98 -20.09
C LYS A 441 2.57 -17.69 -19.58
N ASN A 442 2.51 -17.91 -18.27
CA ASN A 442 1.41 -18.61 -17.62
C ASN A 442 0.50 -17.62 -16.89
N PRO A 443 -0.81 -17.92 -16.74
CA PRO A 443 -1.69 -17.16 -15.87
C PRO A 443 -1.16 -17.11 -14.43
N GLU A 444 -1.24 -15.93 -13.83
CA GLU A 444 -1.08 -15.75 -12.39
C GLU A 444 -2.20 -16.48 -11.65
N SER A 445 -1.95 -16.87 -10.40
CA SER A 445 -2.87 -17.71 -9.59
C SER A 445 -4.27 -17.10 -9.42
N TRP A 446 -4.39 -15.77 -9.44
CA TRP A 446 -5.64 -15.04 -9.26
C TRP A 446 -6.48 -14.93 -10.55
N GLU A 447 -5.87 -14.99 -11.75
CA GLU A 447 -6.54 -14.70 -13.04
C GLU A 447 -7.68 -15.68 -13.35
N ASN A 448 -7.65 -16.87 -12.76
CA ASN A 448 -8.70 -17.85 -12.94
C ASN A 448 -10.02 -17.46 -12.23
N ARG A 449 -9.97 -16.58 -11.22
CA ARG A 449 -11.10 -16.26 -10.32
C ARG A 449 -11.38 -14.77 -10.19
N TYR A 450 -10.35 -13.93 -10.21
CA TYR A 450 -10.43 -12.52 -9.82
C TYR A 450 -10.02 -11.59 -10.95
N ALA A 451 -10.51 -10.35 -10.86
CA ALA A 451 -10.20 -9.29 -11.80
C ALA A 451 -8.82 -8.66 -11.58
N TYR A 452 -8.25 -8.82 -10.37
CA TYR A 452 -6.93 -8.29 -10.02
C TYR A 452 -6.34 -9.04 -8.81
N SER A 453 -5.04 -8.83 -8.55
CA SER A 453 -4.30 -9.43 -7.44
C SER A 453 -4.61 -8.78 -6.08
N TRP A 454 -5.74 -9.13 -5.48
CA TRP A 454 -6.25 -8.54 -4.23
C TRP A 454 -5.63 -9.11 -2.93
N GLU A 455 -4.97 -10.27 -3.03
CA GLU A 455 -4.43 -11.06 -1.91
C GLU A 455 -3.56 -10.20 -1.00
N GLU A 456 -2.56 -9.52 -1.57
CA GLU A 456 -1.59 -8.76 -0.80
C GLU A 456 -2.26 -7.69 0.07
N ILE A 457 -3.20 -6.93 -0.48
CA ILE A 457 -3.93 -5.88 0.26
C ILE A 457 -4.72 -6.52 1.40
N SER A 458 -5.68 -7.39 1.08
CA SER A 458 -6.65 -7.83 2.10
C SER A 458 -6.01 -8.73 3.16
N PHE A 459 -5.15 -9.66 2.74
CA PHE A 459 -4.56 -10.65 3.63
C PHE A 459 -3.59 -10.02 4.64
N SER A 460 -2.81 -9.03 4.19
CA SER A 460 -1.84 -8.33 5.05
C SER A 460 -2.47 -7.18 5.85
N TYR A 461 -3.40 -6.42 5.28
CA TYR A 461 -4.04 -5.30 5.99
C TYR A 461 -4.89 -5.83 7.13
N ASP A 462 -5.65 -6.91 6.94
CA ASP A 462 -6.40 -7.53 8.05
C ASP A 462 -5.46 -8.04 9.15
N PHE A 463 -4.22 -8.42 8.83
CA PHE A 463 -3.19 -8.75 9.82
C PHE A 463 -2.71 -7.51 10.59
N MET A 464 -2.24 -6.48 9.89
CA MET A 464 -1.74 -5.25 10.52
C MET A 464 -2.82 -4.56 11.37
N GLU A 465 -4.05 -4.53 10.87
CA GLU A 465 -5.23 -4.00 11.57
C GLU A 465 -5.77 -4.94 12.67
N SER A 466 -5.31 -6.20 12.71
CA SER A 466 -5.53 -7.06 13.89
C SER A 466 -4.49 -6.82 14.96
N VAL A 467 -3.26 -6.47 14.57
CA VAL A 467 -2.16 -6.12 15.49
C VAL A 467 -2.42 -4.77 16.14
N SER A 468 -2.76 -3.75 15.34
CA SER A 468 -2.94 -2.36 15.80
C SER A 468 -4.22 -1.71 15.27
N PRO A 469 -5.42 -2.11 15.73
CA PRO A 469 -6.73 -1.65 15.22
C PRO A 469 -7.07 -0.17 15.48
N ASN A 470 -6.21 0.56 16.18
CA ASN A 470 -6.40 1.97 16.54
C ASN A 470 -5.16 2.76 16.12
N LYS A 471 -4.70 2.58 14.88
CA LYS A 471 -3.65 3.39 14.29
C LYS A 471 -4.12 3.88 12.93
N ILE A 472 -3.64 5.07 12.54
CA ILE A 472 -3.70 5.51 11.15
C ILE A 472 -2.93 4.52 10.30
N HIS A 473 -3.48 4.18 9.15
CA HIS A 473 -2.84 3.37 8.14
C HIS A 473 -2.45 4.21 6.93
N PHE A 474 -1.15 4.44 6.77
CA PHE A 474 -0.59 5.23 5.69
C PHE A 474 0.23 4.36 4.75
N ASN A 475 -0.30 4.09 3.56
CA ASN A 475 0.48 3.48 2.48
C ASN A 475 1.29 4.56 1.77
N SER A 476 2.60 4.62 2.05
CA SER A 476 3.47 5.69 1.61
C SER A 476 4.07 5.48 0.22
N GLU A 477 3.61 4.46 -0.52
CA GLU A 477 3.81 4.26 -1.97
C GLU A 477 2.86 3.17 -2.50
N THR A 478 1.60 3.50 -2.80
CA THR A 478 0.68 2.46 -3.30
C THR A 478 1.12 2.04 -4.69
N HIS A 479 1.22 0.75 -4.87
CA HIS A 479 1.63 0.12 -6.13
C HIS A 479 0.42 -0.55 -6.80
N PHE A 480 -0.69 0.19 -6.85
CA PHE A 480 -1.94 -0.26 -7.48
C PHE A 480 -2.05 0.14 -8.94
N LEU A 481 -1.28 1.15 -9.37
CA LEU A 481 -1.37 1.78 -10.68
C LEU A 481 -0.30 1.30 -11.66
N SER A 482 0.87 0.96 -11.11
CA SER A 482 1.99 0.41 -11.88
C SER A 482 3.01 -0.28 -10.97
N LEU A 483 3.72 -1.24 -11.55
CA LEU A 483 4.83 -1.98 -10.97
C LEU A 483 6.00 -2.00 -11.96
N SER A 484 7.21 -2.30 -11.50
CA SER A 484 8.37 -2.44 -12.39
C SER A 484 8.21 -3.56 -13.45
N ASN A 485 7.30 -4.51 -13.21
CA ASN A 485 6.97 -5.62 -14.11
C ASN A 485 5.51 -5.58 -14.60
N TRP A 486 4.74 -4.53 -14.34
CA TRP A 486 3.36 -4.40 -14.84
C TRP A 486 3.01 -2.93 -15.07
N LYS A 487 2.61 -2.60 -16.30
CA LYS A 487 2.00 -1.33 -16.68
C LYS A 487 0.99 -1.57 -17.78
N ASP A 488 -0.06 -0.77 -17.79
CA ASP A 488 -1.06 -0.82 -18.85
C ASP A 488 -1.53 0.60 -19.12
N LEU A 489 -1.18 1.15 -20.29
CA LEU A 489 -1.61 2.48 -20.74
C LEU A 489 -3.14 2.60 -20.93
N ASN A 490 -3.87 1.47 -20.80
CA ASN A 490 -5.31 1.40 -20.83
C ASN A 490 -5.87 0.80 -19.52
N THR A 491 -5.25 1.10 -18.38
CA THR A 491 -5.73 0.61 -17.08
C THR A 491 -7.21 0.97 -16.86
N PRO A 492 -8.09 0.00 -16.56
CA PRO A 492 -9.52 0.26 -16.40
C PRO A 492 -9.83 1.14 -15.17
N THR A 493 -10.65 2.18 -15.35
CA THR A 493 -11.07 3.06 -14.24
C THR A 493 -11.88 2.31 -13.17
N ASP A 494 -12.69 1.32 -13.57
CA ASP A 494 -13.43 0.50 -12.60
C ASP A 494 -12.48 -0.26 -11.66
N TYR A 495 -11.34 -0.77 -12.17
CA TYR A 495 -10.31 -1.39 -11.33
C TYR A 495 -9.71 -0.39 -10.36
N VAL A 496 -9.31 0.80 -10.85
CA VAL A 496 -8.73 1.88 -10.02
C VAL A 496 -9.69 2.23 -8.87
N ARG A 497 -10.96 2.45 -9.18
CA ARG A 497 -11.98 2.69 -8.15
C ARG A 497 -12.08 1.53 -7.15
N ASN A 498 -12.15 0.30 -7.64
CA ASN A 498 -12.36 -0.88 -6.81
C ASN A 498 -11.19 -1.14 -5.85
N VAL A 499 -9.95 -1.05 -6.33
CA VAL A 499 -8.76 -1.36 -5.54
C VAL A 499 -8.51 -0.35 -4.43
N PHE A 500 -8.71 0.95 -4.69
CA PHE A 500 -8.60 1.98 -3.65
C PHE A 500 -9.74 1.89 -2.63
N TRP A 501 -10.96 1.54 -3.07
CA TRP A 501 -12.06 1.29 -2.15
C TRP A 501 -11.81 0.06 -1.28
N LEU A 502 -11.28 -1.03 -1.86
CA LEU A 502 -10.89 -2.25 -1.14
C LEU A 502 -9.85 -1.92 -0.06
N ALA A 503 -8.77 -1.24 -0.43
CA ALA A 503 -7.70 -0.88 0.50
C ALA A 503 -8.21 -0.01 1.66
N THR A 504 -9.07 0.97 1.37
CA THR A 504 -9.68 1.85 2.38
C THR A 504 -10.60 1.08 3.32
N LEU A 505 -11.41 0.17 2.79
CA LEU A 505 -12.27 -0.70 3.61
C LEU A 505 -11.46 -1.61 4.54
N HIS A 506 -10.26 -1.99 4.11
CA HIS A 506 -9.34 -2.84 4.87
C HIS A 506 -8.46 -2.10 5.88
N GLY A 507 -8.37 -0.78 5.84
CA GLY A 507 -7.57 -0.03 6.81
C GLY A 507 -7.05 1.31 6.31
N MET A 508 -6.77 1.44 5.02
CA MET A 508 -6.00 2.58 4.50
C MET A 508 -6.69 3.93 4.73
N ASP A 509 -6.04 4.80 5.51
CA ASP A 509 -6.49 6.17 5.82
C ASP A 509 -5.88 7.22 4.87
N ALA A 510 -4.62 7.01 4.51
CA ALA A 510 -3.87 7.87 3.60
C ALA A 510 -3.05 7.03 2.62
N SER A 511 -2.82 7.59 1.44
CA SER A 511 -1.95 6.96 0.44
C SER A 511 -1.18 7.96 -0.40
N THR A 512 0.01 7.58 -0.84
CA THR A 512 0.73 8.25 -1.92
C THR A 512 0.98 7.25 -3.04
N SER A 513 0.42 7.43 -4.25
CA SER A 513 0.63 6.45 -5.34
C SER A 513 1.99 6.55 -5.98
N TRP A 514 2.59 5.42 -6.40
CA TRP A 514 3.69 5.42 -7.36
C TRP A 514 3.17 5.74 -8.77
N PHE A 515 3.51 6.86 -9.38
CA PHE A 515 4.16 8.08 -8.87
C PHE A 515 3.81 9.24 -9.82
N TRP A 516 4.01 10.49 -9.39
CA TRP A 516 3.77 11.65 -10.24
C TRP A 516 5.06 12.41 -10.48
N ALA A 517 5.46 12.51 -11.73
CA ALA A 517 6.72 13.09 -12.14
C ALA A 517 6.52 14.07 -13.31
N ARG A 518 5.29 14.52 -13.57
CA ARG A 518 5.04 15.62 -14.51
C ARG A 518 5.20 16.95 -13.79
N ASP A 519 6.03 17.83 -14.35
CA ASP A 519 6.12 19.24 -13.97
C ASP A 519 4.96 20.06 -14.57
N PRO A 520 4.69 21.27 -14.06
CA PRO A 520 3.55 22.08 -14.50
C PRO A 520 3.50 22.41 -15.99
N ASP A 521 4.61 22.37 -16.72
CA ASP A 521 4.64 22.59 -18.17
C ASP A 521 4.40 21.31 -18.99
N GLY A 522 4.45 20.14 -18.33
CA GLY A 522 4.29 18.83 -18.92
C GLY A 522 5.58 18.04 -19.11
N SER A 523 6.76 18.59 -18.83
CA SER A 523 7.99 17.79 -18.84
C SER A 523 8.01 16.76 -17.71
N PRO A 524 8.79 15.67 -17.83
CA PRO A 524 9.17 14.90 -16.66
C PRO A 524 10.05 15.75 -15.72
N GLU A 525 9.98 15.49 -14.41
CA GLU A 525 10.85 16.13 -13.43
C GLU A 525 12.33 15.87 -13.72
N ASN A 526 13.18 16.80 -13.30
CA ASN A 526 14.59 16.89 -13.72
C ASN A 526 15.43 15.61 -13.59
N ARG A 527 15.19 14.76 -12.60
CA ARG A 527 15.96 13.50 -12.47
C ARG A 527 15.62 12.52 -13.58
N LEU A 528 14.45 12.64 -14.19
CA LEU A 528 13.95 11.79 -15.27
C LEU A 528 14.16 12.41 -16.65
N GLU A 529 14.96 13.47 -16.74
CA GLU A 529 15.46 14.03 -17.98
C GLU A 529 16.84 13.46 -18.35
N GLY A 530 17.17 13.46 -19.65
CA GLY A 530 18.52 13.08 -20.09
C GLY A 530 18.82 11.57 -20.03
N ASP A 531 20.06 11.23 -19.67
CA ASP A 531 20.52 9.85 -19.54
C ASP A 531 20.21 9.32 -18.14
N LEU A 532 19.39 8.26 -18.06
CA LEU A 532 18.87 7.74 -16.80
C LEU A 532 19.76 6.60 -16.29
N ASP A 533 20.87 6.95 -15.66
CA ASP A 533 21.79 6.02 -14.98
C ASP A 533 21.60 6.09 -13.47
N PHE A 534 20.60 5.38 -12.96
CA PHE A 534 20.31 5.33 -11.53
C PHE A 534 20.90 4.09 -10.89
N TRP A 535 21.47 4.25 -9.69
CA TRP A 535 21.81 3.10 -8.85
C TRP A 535 20.58 2.24 -8.50
N ASP A 536 19.41 2.88 -8.36
CA ASP A 536 18.13 2.22 -8.12
C ASP A 536 17.59 1.63 -9.44
N PRO A 537 17.46 0.29 -9.57
CA PRO A 537 16.98 -0.34 -10.79
C PRO A 537 15.51 -0.06 -11.11
N GLY A 538 14.77 0.62 -10.22
CA GLY A 538 13.36 0.93 -10.35
C GLY A 538 13.04 2.24 -11.07
N LEU A 539 13.82 3.31 -10.85
CA LEU A 539 13.41 4.68 -11.19
C LEU A 539 13.52 5.01 -12.69
N GLY A 540 14.65 4.69 -13.34
CA GLY A 540 14.89 5.08 -14.74
C GLY A 540 13.85 4.54 -15.73
N GLY A 541 13.33 3.34 -15.48
CA GLY A 541 12.25 2.74 -16.29
C GLY A 541 10.85 3.02 -15.77
N ALA A 542 10.65 3.86 -14.74
CA ALA A 542 9.37 3.98 -14.06
C ALA A 542 8.37 4.88 -14.78
N TYR A 543 8.83 5.97 -15.38
CA TYR A 543 7.99 7.07 -15.88
C TYR A 543 7.08 6.64 -17.02
N ALA A 544 7.64 6.05 -18.08
CA ALA A 544 6.90 5.70 -19.28
C ALA A 544 5.83 4.63 -18.99
N GLY A 545 4.59 4.86 -19.44
CA GLY A 545 3.47 3.95 -19.21
C GLY A 545 2.83 4.01 -17.82
N SER A 546 3.23 4.95 -16.96
CA SER A 546 2.69 5.12 -15.60
C SER A 546 1.46 6.05 -15.56
N ALA A 547 1.08 6.48 -14.35
CA ALA A 547 0.02 7.47 -14.12
C ALA A 547 0.26 8.81 -14.87
N ASN A 548 1.53 9.14 -15.13
CA ASN A 548 1.96 10.36 -15.82
C ASN A 548 1.49 10.47 -17.29
N MET A 549 0.99 9.37 -17.85
CA MET A 549 0.55 9.24 -19.25
C MET A 549 -0.90 8.74 -19.36
N GLN A 550 -1.67 8.80 -18.26
CA GLN A 550 -2.99 8.16 -18.16
C GLN A 550 -4.05 9.06 -17.48
N PRO A 551 -4.66 10.02 -18.21
CA PRO A 551 -5.63 10.96 -17.64
C PRO A 551 -6.81 10.27 -16.95
N GLN A 552 -7.33 9.20 -17.56
CA GLN A 552 -8.45 8.44 -17.03
C GLN A 552 -8.16 7.84 -15.65
N MET A 553 -6.91 7.40 -15.44
CA MET A 553 -6.49 6.74 -14.20
C MET A 553 -6.44 7.75 -13.06
N VAL A 554 -5.73 8.86 -13.25
CA VAL A 554 -5.50 9.85 -12.18
C VAL A 554 -6.74 10.67 -11.83
N ASN A 555 -7.60 10.95 -12.82
CA ASN A 555 -8.92 11.49 -12.51
C ASN A 555 -9.73 10.50 -11.68
N GLU A 556 -9.76 9.21 -12.02
CA GLU A 556 -10.55 8.22 -11.28
C GLU A 556 -10.11 8.10 -9.82
N ILE A 557 -8.81 8.24 -9.53
CA ILE A 557 -8.33 8.28 -8.14
C ILE A 557 -8.96 9.46 -7.40
N ALA A 558 -8.90 10.66 -7.97
CA ALA A 558 -9.54 11.81 -7.34
C ALA A 558 -11.06 11.60 -7.18
N GLN A 559 -11.75 11.04 -8.19
CA GLN A 559 -13.19 10.74 -8.10
C GLN A 559 -13.52 9.74 -6.99
N VAL A 560 -12.75 8.65 -6.84
CA VAL A 560 -13.05 7.64 -5.79
C VAL A 560 -12.83 8.20 -4.39
N PHE A 561 -11.79 9.02 -4.16
CA PHE A 561 -11.59 9.67 -2.86
C PHE A 561 -12.68 10.71 -2.56
N MET A 562 -13.18 11.44 -3.55
CA MET A 562 -14.33 12.33 -3.37
C MET A 562 -15.60 11.58 -2.97
N ASP A 563 -15.84 10.41 -3.57
CA ASP A 563 -16.96 9.55 -3.21
C ASP A 563 -16.78 8.97 -1.81
N MET A 564 -15.62 8.39 -1.49
CA MET A 564 -15.35 7.85 -0.16
C MET A 564 -15.47 8.92 0.93
N ASN A 565 -14.98 10.13 0.68
CA ASN A 565 -15.09 11.25 1.63
C ASN A 565 -16.52 11.77 1.77
N SER A 566 -17.35 11.66 0.74
CA SER A 566 -18.78 11.95 0.85
C SER A 566 -19.47 10.97 1.83
N PHE A 567 -18.98 9.74 1.96
CA PHE A 567 -19.55 8.67 2.79
C PHE A 567 -18.61 8.16 3.89
N SER A 568 -17.73 9.03 4.40
CA SER A 568 -16.62 8.59 5.25
C SER A 568 -17.09 7.97 6.58
N GLU A 569 -18.14 8.49 7.20
CA GLU A 569 -18.73 7.94 8.42
C GLU A 569 -19.31 6.53 8.19
N GLU A 570 -19.95 6.30 7.05
CA GLU A 570 -20.50 5.00 6.69
C GLU A 570 -19.38 3.98 6.36
N ILE A 571 -18.33 4.40 5.67
CA ILE A 571 -17.15 3.56 5.39
C ILE A 571 -16.42 3.21 6.69
N MET A 572 -16.20 4.18 7.59
CA MET A 572 -15.59 3.92 8.89
C MET A 572 -16.40 2.92 9.71
N ALA A 573 -17.73 3.04 9.74
CA ALA A 573 -18.58 2.08 10.44
C ALA A 573 -18.50 0.65 9.86
N LEU A 574 -18.27 0.50 8.55
CA LEU A 574 -18.05 -0.79 7.89
C LEU A 574 -16.62 -1.33 8.12
N ARG A 575 -15.61 -0.44 8.18
CA ARG A 575 -14.22 -0.77 8.53
C ARG A 575 -14.12 -1.30 9.96
N GLU A 576 -14.77 -0.62 10.89
CA GLU A 576 -14.78 -0.94 12.33
C GLU A 576 -15.67 -2.13 12.71
N GLN A 577 -16.29 -2.79 11.73
CA GLN A 577 -17.09 -3.99 11.99
C GLN A 577 -16.24 -5.04 12.71
N ARG A 578 -16.79 -5.58 13.80
CA ARG A 578 -16.12 -6.58 14.65
C ARG A 578 -15.64 -7.80 13.85
N LYS A 579 -14.33 -8.05 13.92
CA LYS A 579 -13.63 -9.22 13.36
C LYS A 579 -13.89 -10.47 14.21
N SER A 580 -15.03 -11.09 13.99
CA SER A 580 -15.59 -12.17 14.84
C SER A 580 -14.83 -13.50 14.71
N LEU A 581 -14.15 -13.73 13.58
CA LEU A 581 -13.24 -14.86 13.37
C LEU A 581 -11.80 -14.37 13.29
N ARG A 582 -10.91 -15.07 13.99
CA ARG A 582 -9.47 -14.84 13.94
C ARG A 582 -8.74 -16.05 13.35
N VAL A 583 -7.97 -15.84 12.28
CA VAL A 583 -7.04 -16.83 11.75
C VAL A 583 -5.79 -16.83 12.63
N PHE A 584 -5.37 -17.99 13.13
CA PHE A 584 -4.15 -18.08 13.93
C PHE A 584 -2.91 -17.99 13.03
N TYR A 585 -2.12 -16.94 13.23
CA TYR A 585 -0.83 -16.75 12.58
C TYR A 585 0.31 -17.15 13.52
N SER A 586 1.24 -17.95 13.01
CA SER A 586 2.49 -18.28 13.69
C SER A 586 3.67 -18.02 12.78
N GLU A 587 4.48 -17.03 13.15
CA GLU A 587 5.77 -16.75 12.51
C GLU A 587 6.68 -18.00 12.56
N THR A 588 6.55 -18.81 13.61
CA THR A 588 7.29 -20.07 13.77
C THR A 588 6.97 -21.08 12.66
N SER A 589 5.70 -21.21 12.29
CA SER A 589 5.31 -22.02 11.13
C SER A 589 5.71 -21.38 9.81
N ALA A 590 5.61 -20.05 9.70
CA ALA A 590 6.01 -19.31 8.50
C ALA A 590 7.50 -19.47 8.17
N ILE A 591 8.37 -19.42 9.18
CA ILE A 591 9.82 -19.61 9.03
C ILE A 591 10.16 -21.05 8.63
N ASN A 592 9.52 -22.04 9.28
CA ASN A 592 9.89 -23.45 9.13
C ASN A 592 9.35 -24.10 7.85
N LYS A 593 8.19 -23.64 7.35
CA LYS A 593 7.52 -24.26 6.20
C LYS A 593 7.75 -23.46 4.93
N LYS A 594 7.82 -24.17 3.79
CA LYS A 594 7.98 -23.57 2.46
C LYS A 594 6.75 -22.83 1.95
N GLN A 595 5.55 -23.19 2.41
CA GLN A 595 4.27 -22.77 1.82
C GLN A 595 3.24 -22.36 2.88
N HIS A 596 3.66 -21.98 4.10
CA HIS A 596 2.71 -21.70 5.18
C HIS A 596 1.69 -20.62 4.81
N MET A 597 2.15 -19.52 4.20
CA MET A 597 1.28 -18.39 3.90
C MET A 597 0.34 -18.70 2.74
N THR A 598 0.82 -19.42 1.73
CA THR A 598 -0.04 -19.94 0.66
C THR A 598 -1.14 -20.83 1.21
N GLU A 599 -0.80 -21.75 2.10
CA GLU A 599 -1.78 -22.63 2.75
C GLU A 599 -2.74 -21.85 3.67
N LEU A 600 -2.26 -20.85 4.39
CA LEU A 600 -3.08 -20.01 5.26
C LEU A 600 -4.05 -19.14 4.45
N PHE A 601 -3.61 -18.65 3.29
CA PHE A 601 -4.43 -17.88 2.37
C PHE A 601 -5.60 -18.70 1.81
N GLU A 602 -5.45 -20.01 1.55
CA GLU A 602 -6.58 -20.87 1.15
C GLU A 602 -7.73 -20.83 2.16
N LEU A 603 -7.41 -20.88 3.46
CA LEU A 603 -8.42 -20.74 4.51
C LEU A 603 -9.04 -19.35 4.50
N TYR A 604 -8.21 -18.31 4.49
CA TYR A 604 -8.65 -16.93 4.49
C TYR A 604 -9.59 -16.63 3.31
N GLU A 605 -9.17 -16.97 2.07
CA GLU A 605 -9.95 -16.85 0.84
C GLU A 605 -11.30 -17.55 0.96
N SER A 606 -11.35 -18.75 1.55
CA SER A 606 -12.59 -19.51 1.68
C SER A 606 -13.63 -18.82 2.58
N LEU A 607 -13.19 -18.00 3.54
CA LEU A 607 -14.02 -17.29 4.52
C LEU A 607 -14.34 -15.85 4.10
N TYR A 608 -13.48 -15.23 3.27
CA TYR A 608 -13.49 -13.81 2.96
C TYR A 608 -14.80 -13.30 2.35
N PHE A 609 -15.51 -14.14 1.60
CA PHE A 609 -16.73 -13.78 0.88
C PHE A 609 -18.04 -14.04 1.66
N GLU A 610 -17.95 -14.31 2.97
CA GLU A 610 -19.11 -14.67 3.80
C GLU A 610 -19.77 -13.49 4.54
N GLY A 611 -19.39 -12.25 4.22
CA GLY A 611 -20.04 -11.05 4.77
C GLY A 611 -19.58 -10.65 6.17
N ILE A 612 -18.43 -11.18 6.60
CA ILE A 612 -17.81 -10.92 7.89
C ILE A 612 -16.36 -10.46 7.67
N PRO A 613 -15.89 -9.42 8.39
CA PRO A 613 -14.49 -9.05 8.36
C PRO A 613 -13.68 -10.13 9.10
N LEU A 614 -12.53 -10.50 8.53
CA LEU A 614 -11.60 -11.44 9.13
C LEU A 614 -10.56 -10.68 9.94
N GLY A 615 -9.94 -11.37 10.88
CA GLY A 615 -8.77 -10.86 11.58
C GLY A 615 -7.82 -11.99 11.91
N TYR A 616 -6.79 -11.66 12.67
CA TYR A 616 -5.77 -12.61 13.09
C TYR A 616 -5.66 -12.72 14.60
N ALA A 617 -5.17 -13.86 15.05
CA ALA A 617 -4.72 -14.11 16.39
C ALA A 617 -3.27 -14.58 16.35
N THR A 618 -2.47 -14.04 17.25
CA THR A 618 -1.09 -14.42 17.54
C THR A 618 -0.98 -14.60 19.05
N GLU A 619 0.16 -15.07 19.54
CA GLU A 619 0.44 -15.05 20.99
C GLU A 619 0.19 -13.66 21.60
N LYS A 620 0.71 -12.60 20.98
CA LYS A 620 0.60 -11.23 21.52
C LYS A 620 -0.83 -10.72 21.48
N ILE A 621 -1.55 -10.91 20.37
CA ILE A 621 -2.95 -10.49 20.25
C ILE A 621 -3.80 -11.19 21.31
N ILE A 622 -3.62 -12.50 21.50
CA ILE A 622 -4.34 -13.27 22.53
C ILE A 622 -4.01 -12.73 23.92
N LYS A 623 -2.75 -12.42 24.22
CA LYS A 623 -2.36 -11.95 25.57
C LYS A 623 -2.76 -10.50 25.86
N LYS A 624 -2.76 -9.63 24.85
CA LYS A 624 -2.91 -8.17 25.04
C LYS A 624 -4.31 -7.63 24.77
N GLN A 625 -5.09 -8.26 23.90
CA GLN A 625 -6.40 -7.73 23.49
C GLN A 625 -7.55 -8.43 24.22
N ASN A 626 -8.67 -7.71 24.36
CA ASN A 626 -9.88 -8.25 24.96
C ASN A 626 -10.46 -9.39 24.09
N HIS A 627 -10.52 -10.60 24.66
CA HIS A 627 -11.04 -11.80 23.98
C HIS A 627 -12.50 -11.66 23.55
N ASN A 628 -13.27 -10.79 24.20
CA ASN A 628 -14.64 -10.49 23.80
C ASN A 628 -14.72 -9.78 22.44
N ASN A 629 -13.62 -9.42 21.79
CA ASN A 629 -13.61 -8.81 20.46
C ASN A 629 -13.74 -9.83 19.32
N TRP A 630 -13.67 -11.13 19.60
CA TRP A 630 -13.88 -12.22 18.63
C TRP A 630 -14.55 -13.43 19.29
N ASP A 631 -15.04 -14.35 18.48
CA ASP A 631 -15.82 -15.51 18.94
C ASP A 631 -15.03 -16.82 18.83
N ALA A 632 -14.16 -16.94 17.81
CA ALA A 632 -13.34 -18.13 17.62
C ALA A 632 -11.99 -17.83 16.96
N ILE A 633 -11.02 -18.69 17.27
CA ILE A 633 -9.71 -18.76 16.61
C ILE A 633 -9.67 -20.03 15.74
N VAL A 634 -9.27 -19.87 14.48
CA VAL A 634 -9.12 -20.96 13.51
C VAL A 634 -7.64 -21.26 13.30
N VAL A 635 -7.24 -22.50 13.56
CA VAL A 635 -5.87 -22.99 13.38
C VAL A 635 -5.86 -23.99 12.22
N TYR A 636 -5.09 -23.69 11.18
CA TYR A 636 -5.10 -24.45 9.93
C TYR A 636 -3.69 -24.60 9.38
N LYS A 637 -3.26 -25.86 9.21
CA LYS A 637 -1.93 -26.23 8.71
C LYS A 637 -0.81 -25.46 9.43
N THR A 638 -0.83 -25.42 10.76
CA THR A 638 0.14 -24.67 11.60
C THR A 638 0.94 -25.63 12.47
N GLN A 639 1.83 -26.43 11.88
CA GLN A 639 2.51 -27.53 12.57
C GLN A 639 3.53 -27.08 13.63
N PHE A 640 4.22 -25.96 13.41
CA PHE A 640 5.31 -25.49 14.25
C PHE A 640 4.87 -24.27 15.06
N VAL A 641 4.92 -24.37 16.39
CA VAL A 641 4.63 -23.27 17.32
C VAL A 641 5.54 -23.37 18.54
N THR A 642 5.99 -22.23 19.05
CA THR A 642 6.70 -22.16 20.33
C THR A 642 5.82 -22.66 21.48
N ASP A 643 6.44 -22.96 22.62
CA ASP A 643 5.71 -23.26 23.85
C ASP A 643 4.78 -22.12 24.26
N SER A 644 5.22 -20.86 24.09
CA SER A 644 4.43 -19.69 24.46
C SER A 644 3.22 -19.46 23.54
N GLU A 645 3.36 -19.68 22.23
CA GLU A 645 2.24 -19.66 21.27
C GLU A 645 1.21 -20.75 21.61
N PHE A 646 1.67 -21.97 21.94
CA PHE A 646 0.80 -23.06 22.35
C PHE A 646 0.05 -22.73 23.65
N ASP A 647 0.78 -22.22 24.66
CA ASP A 647 0.21 -21.89 25.96
C ASP A 647 -0.80 -20.73 25.85
N ALA A 648 -0.57 -19.74 24.98
CA ALA A 648 -1.55 -18.68 24.72
C ALA A 648 -2.88 -19.21 24.16
N LEU A 649 -2.83 -20.17 23.24
CA LEU A 649 -4.04 -20.85 22.74
C LEU A 649 -4.73 -21.66 23.85
N GLN A 650 -3.95 -22.33 24.70
CA GLN A 650 -4.50 -23.06 25.85
C GLN A 650 -5.16 -22.11 26.85
N ASP A 651 -4.57 -20.96 27.12
CA ASP A 651 -5.14 -19.94 27.99
C ASP A 651 -6.45 -19.39 27.44
N TYR A 652 -6.51 -19.10 26.14
CA TYR A 652 -7.75 -18.69 25.48
C TYR A 652 -8.88 -19.72 25.69
N LEU A 653 -8.60 -21.02 25.59
CA LEU A 653 -9.57 -22.08 25.93
C LEU A 653 -9.92 -22.10 27.43
N ASN A 654 -8.94 -21.90 28.31
CA ASN A 654 -9.17 -21.86 29.76
C ASN A 654 -10.10 -20.70 30.17
N TYR A 655 -10.07 -19.59 29.42
CA TYR A 655 -10.95 -18.43 29.62
C TYR A 655 -12.29 -18.51 28.87
N GLY A 656 -12.62 -19.64 28.26
CA GLY A 656 -13.93 -19.87 27.62
C GLY A 656 -13.97 -19.62 26.11
N GLY A 657 -12.82 -19.33 25.49
CA GLY A 657 -12.70 -19.14 24.05
C GLY A 657 -13.00 -20.39 23.23
N THR A 658 -13.17 -20.22 21.91
CA THR A 658 -13.39 -21.33 20.97
C THR A 658 -12.21 -21.47 20.02
N ILE A 659 -11.59 -22.66 19.97
CA ILE A 659 -10.56 -23.00 18.99
C ILE A 659 -11.08 -24.06 18.04
N ILE A 660 -10.94 -23.80 16.75
CA ILE A 660 -11.20 -24.74 15.66
C ILE A 660 -9.85 -25.19 15.11
N LEU A 661 -9.61 -26.49 15.15
CA LEU A 661 -8.35 -27.10 14.73
C LEU A 661 -8.62 -28.06 13.57
N ASP A 662 -7.80 -27.94 12.53
CA ASP A 662 -7.88 -28.80 11.35
C ASP A 662 -7.61 -30.27 11.67
N ASN A 663 -6.47 -30.57 12.30
CA ASN A 663 -6.05 -31.93 12.60
C ASN A 663 -5.00 -31.96 13.74
N LYS A 664 -4.51 -33.16 14.05
CA LYS A 664 -3.54 -33.38 15.15
C LYS A 664 -2.10 -32.96 14.80
N GLU A 665 -1.79 -32.67 13.54
CA GLU A 665 -0.47 -32.21 13.12
C GLU A 665 -0.26 -30.72 13.40
N SER A 666 -1.32 -29.91 13.35
CA SER A 666 -1.24 -28.53 13.81
C SER A 666 -0.87 -28.50 15.30
N LEU A 667 0.03 -27.58 15.65
CA LEU A 667 0.58 -27.36 17.00
C LEU A 667 1.42 -28.54 17.53
N SER A 668 1.76 -29.51 16.68
CA SER A 668 2.41 -30.77 17.09
C SER A 668 3.92 -30.66 17.27
N LYS A 669 4.55 -29.60 16.77
CA LYS A 669 6.00 -29.39 16.84
C LYS A 669 6.35 -28.04 17.45
N ASN A 670 7.46 -28.01 18.16
CA ASN A 670 8.09 -26.74 18.53
C ASN A 670 8.84 -26.11 17.34
N GLU A 671 9.41 -24.94 17.55
CA GLU A 671 10.18 -24.17 16.58
C GLU A 671 11.38 -24.91 15.99
N TYR A 672 11.92 -25.89 16.71
CA TYR A 672 13.05 -26.73 16.31
C TYR A 672 12.62 -28.07 15.70
N GLY A 673 11.32 -28.24 15.41
CA GLY A 673 10.76 -29.44 14.80
C GLY A 673 10.63 -30.65 15.75
N LYS A 674 10.85 -30.46 17.06
CA LYS A 674 10.66 -31.52 18.07
C LYS A 674 9.19 -31.71 18.35
N LEU A 675 8.74 -32.96 18.41
CA LEU A 675 7.34 -33.29 18.71
C LEU A 675 6.95 -32.86 20.13
N ARG A 676 5.84 -32.16 20.23
CA ARG A 676 5.18 -31.76 21.47
C ARG A 676 4.35 -32.94 22.00
N LYS A 677 4.54 -33.29 23.28
CA LYS A 677 3.69 -34.29 23.96
C LYS A 677 2.35 -33.71 24.42
N LYS A 678 2.33 -32.43 24.81
CA LYS A 678 1.13 -31.70 25.23
C LYS A 678 0.15 -31.57 24.05
N LYS A 679 -1.14 -31.61 24.35
CA LYS A 679 -2.25 -31.36 23.42
C LYS A 679 -3.22 -30.37 24.06
N LEU A 680 -3.82 -29.51 23.25
CA LEU A 680 -4.82 -28.58 23.73
C LEU A 680 -5.94 -29.34 24.45
N GLN A 681 -6.33 -28.83 25.60
CA GLN A 681 -7.48 -29.28 26.40
C GLN A 681 -8.57 -28.22 26.31
N LYS A 682 -9.83 -28.65 26.22
CA LYS A 682 -10.96 -27.72 26.05
C LYS A 682 -11.06 -26.66 27.15
N GLY A 683 -10.54 -26.91 28.36
CA GLY A 683 -10.69 -26.01 29.50
C GLY A 683 -12.16 -25.69 29.78
N LYS A 684 -12.47 -24.39 29.95
CA LYS A 684 -13.84 -23.87 30.05
C LYS A 684 -14.46 -23.55 28.68
N GLY A 685 -13.65 -23.56 27.62
CA GLY A 685 -14.02 -23.19 26.27
C GLY A 685 -14.46 -24.37 25.41
N LYS A 686 -14.38 -24.15 24.09
CA LYS A 686 -14.75 -25.15 23.08
C LYS A 686 -13.54 -25.46 22.19
N LEU A 687 -13.19 -26.74 22.12
CA LEU A 687 -12.16 -27.24 21.20
C LEU A 687 -12.83 -28.11 20.14
N ILE A 688 -12.83 -27.64 18.90
CA ILE A 688 -13.50 -28.28 17.76
C ILE A 688 -12.43 -28.88 16.84
N PHE A 689 -12.50 -30.20 16.62
CA PHE A 689 -11.66 -30.89 15.63
C PHE A 689 -12.46 -31.17 14.36
N VAL A 690 -11.97 -30.73 13.21
CA VAL A 690 -12.65 -30.93 11.93
C VAL A 690 -12.34 -32.33 11.37
N LYS A 691 -13.30 -33.25 11.49
CA LYS A 691 -13.12 -34.68 11.18
C LYS A 691 -12.64 -35.00 9.76
N SER A 692 -12.91 -34.14 8.77
CA SER A 692 -12.57 -34.38 7.36
C SER A 692 -11.23 -33.77 6.93
N ASN A 693 -10.56 -32.99 7.80
CA ASN A 693 -9.37 -32.18 7.46
C ASN A 693 -9.52 -31.37 6.15
N SER A 694 -10.75 -31.11 5.71
CA SER A 694 -11.03 -30.45 4.44
C SER A 694 -11.23 -28.95 4.66
N LEU A 695 -10.82 -28.15 3.68
CA LEU A 695 -11.03 -26.70 3.67
C LEU A 695 -12.52 -26.34 3.85
N GLU A 696 -13.42 -27.09 3.20
CA GLU A 696 -14.87 -26.91 3.35
C GLU A 696 -15.35 -27.21 4.78
N GLY A 697 -14.83 -28.27 5.39
CA GLY A 697 -15.11 -28.60 6.79
C GLY A 697 -14.64 -27.49 7.75
N MET A 698 -13.45 -26.92 7.51
CA MET A 698 -12.91 -25.80 8.28
C MET A 698 -13.78 -24.56 8.13
N LYS A 699 -14.15 -24.21 6.90
CA LYS A 699 -15.07 -23.11 6.59
C LYS A 699 -16.39 -23.27 7.33
N LYS A 700 -17.02 -24.45 7.22
CA LYS A 700 -18.31 -24.74 7.88
C LYS A 700 -18.21 -24.60 9.40
N ALA A 701 -17.21 -25.24 10.02
CA ALA A 701 -17.02 -25.15 11.47
C ALA A 701 -16.77 -23.71 11.95
N SER A 702 -16.06 -22.91 11.15
CA SER A 702 -15.79 -21.50 11.43
C SER A 702 -17.07 -20.66 11.42
N ILE A 703 -17.89 -20.78 10.36
CA ILE A 703 -19.15 -20.04 10.24
C ILE A 703 -20.20 -20.50 11.27
N GLU A 704 -20.22 -21.77 11.67
CA GLU A 704 -21.11 -22.28 12.72
C GLU A 704 -20.70 -21.82 14.13
N SER A 705 -19.44 -21.42 14.32
CA SER A 705 -18.91 -20.99 15.62
C SER A 705 -19.17 -19.51 15.96
N ILE A 706 -19.62 -18.71 14.98
CA ILE A 706 -19.98 -17.31 15.20
C ILE A 706 -21.49 -17.10 15.38
N PRO A 707 -21.93 -16.04 16.09
CA PRO A 707 -23.35 -15.79 16.31
C PRO A 707 -24.15 -15.60 15.00
N LYS A 708 -25.26 -16.35 14.85
CA LYS A 708 -26.11 -16.28 13.64
C LYS A 708 -26.74 -14.90 13.41
N ASN A 709 -26.82 -14.08 14.46
CA ASN A 709 -27.41 -12.75 14.48
C ASN A 709 -26.40 -11.61 14.19
N LEU A 710 -25.14 -11.90 13.86
CA LEU A 710 -24.14 -10.88 13.50
C LEU A 710 -24.62 -9.94 12.38
N SER A 711 -25.42 -10.45 11.45
CA SER A 711 -26.17 -9.64 10.49
C SER A 711 -27.53 -10.27 10.19
N LYS A 712 -28.55 -9.44 10.00
CA LYS A 712 -29.85 -9.87 9.47
C LYS A 712 -29.90 -9.90 7.95
N ILE A 713 -28.87 -9.40 7.27
CA ILE A 713 -28.77 -9.39 5.81
C ILE A 713 -28.16 -10.70 5.33
N LYS A 714 -28.68 -11.20 4.20
CA LYS A 714 -28.12 -12.31 3.44
C LYS A 714 -27.89 -11.83 2.01
N LEU A 715 -26.66 -12.02 1.51
CA LEU A 715 -26.28 -11.85 0.11
C LEU A 715 -26.02 -13.23 -0.49
N THR A 716 -26.58 -13.48 -1.67
CA THR A 716 -26.20 -14.64 -2.51
C THR A 716 -25.65 -14.16 -3.83
N GLU A 717 -24.65 -14.87 -4.34
CA GLU A 717 -23.94 -14.55 -5.56
C GLU A 717 -24.06 -15.71 -6.56
N SER A 718 -24.26 -15.36 -7.83
CA SER A 718 -24.11 -16.26 -8.98
C SER A 718 -23.33 -15.53 -10.07
N ASN A 719 -22.13 -16.00 -10.38
CA ASN A 719 -21.21 -15.37 -11.36
C ASN A 719 -20.75 -16.36 -12.46
N GLY A 720 -21.41 -17.53 -12.56
CA GLY A 720 -21.05 -18.59 -13.51
C GLY A 720 -19.84 -19.44 -13.10
N THR A 721 -19.32 -19.31 -11.87
CA THR A 721 -18.22 -20.11 -11.34
C THR A 721 -18.57 -20.76 -10.00
N ALA A 722 -17.74 -21.72 -9.56
CA ALA A 722 -17.85 -22.32 -8.22
C ALA A 722 -17.29 -21.41 -7.11
N PHE A 723 -16.64 -20.30 -7.47
CA PHE A 723 -16.01 -19.37 -6.53
C PHE A 723 -16.84 -18.09 -6.40
N LYS A 724 -16.80 -17.49 -5.22
CA LYS A 724 -17.36 -16.15 -5.00
C LYS A 724 -16.35 -15.09 -5.45
N GLY A 725 -16.85 -13.99 -5.96
CA GLY A 725 -16.08 -12.82 -6.37
C GLY A 725 -16.53 -11.54 -5.68
N CYS A 726 -17.70 -11.53 -5.02
CA CYS A 726 -18.22 -10.36 -4.33
C CYS A 726 -17.87 -10.39 -2.83
N THR A 727 -16.89 -9.58 -2.43
CA THR A 727 -16.66 -9.29 -1.00
C THR A 727 -17.65 -8.23 -0.52
N TRP A 728 -18.14 -8.37 0.70
CA TRP A 728 -19.16 -7.47 1.24
C TRP A 728 -19.05 -7.33 2.75
N ARG A 729 -19.46 -6.16 3.25
CA ARG A 729 -19.55 -5.85 4.68
C ARG A 729 -20.91 -5.25 5.01
N VAL A 730 -21.34 -5.40 6.26
CA VAL A 730 -22.66 -4.97 6.71
C VAL A 730 -22.65 -4.49 8.15
N VAL A 731 -23.16 -3.30 8.38
CA VAL A 731 -23.29 -2.72 9.72
C VAL A 731 -24.69 -2.13 9.92
N LYS A 732 -25.19 -2.19 11.16
CA LYS A 732 -26.48 -1.58 11.50
C LYS A 732 -26.35 -0.06 11.45
N ASN A 733 -27.25 0.60 10.74
CA ASN A 733 -27.35 2.05 10.75
C ASN A 733 -28.02 2.50 12.05
N LYS A 734 -27.41 3.45 12.78
CA LYS A 734 -27.96 4.01 14.03
C LYS A 734 -29.35 4.64 13.84
N LYS A 735 -29.66 5.13 12.63
CA LYS A 735 -30.97 5.70 12.25
C LYS A 735 -31.99 4.66 11.75
N GLY A 736 -31.68 3.37 11.88
CA GLY A 736 -32.52 2.27 11.38
C GLY A 736 -32.05 1.70 10.03
N GLY A 737 -32.25 0.39 9.86
CA GLY A 737 -31.75 -0.35 8.70
C GLY A 737 -30.26 -0.72 8.78
N TYR A 738 -29.65 -0.94 7.62
CA TYR A 738 -28.26 -1.36 7.47
C TYR A 738 -27.54 -0.57 6.38
N TRP A 739 -26.24 -0.38 6.57
CA TRP A 739 -25.32 -0.05 5.49
C TRP A 739 -24.64 -1.33 5.01
N VAL A 740 -24.54 -1.49 3.70
CA VAL A 740 -23.89 -2.63 3.06
C VAL A 740 -22.93 -2.11 2.00
N ASN A 741 -21.67 -2.53 2.03
CA ASN A 741 -20.75 -2.32 0.92
C ASN A 741 -20.52 -3.65 0.20
N ILE A 742 -20.49 -3.62 -1.12
CA ILE A 742 -20.21 -4.78 -1.97
C ILE A 742 -19.19 -4.37 -3.02
N LEU A 743 -18.12 -5.14 -3.14
CA LEU A 743 -17.09 -5.00 -4.17
C LEU A 743 -17.04 -6.31 -4.95
N ASN A 744 -17.27 -6.25 -6.26
CA ASN A 744 -17.01 -7.39 -7.13
C ASN A 744 -15.53 -7.39 -7.53
N ILE A 745 -14.73 -8.20 -6.86
CA ILE A 745 -13.33 -8.45 -7.19
C ILE A 745 -13.17 -9.69 -8.09
N GLY A 746 -14.27 -10.39 -8.38
CA GLY A 746 -14.33 -11.51 -9.30
C GLY A 746 -14.14 -11.06 -10.75
N LYS A 747 -13.60 -11.95 -11.58
CA LYS A 747 -13.37 -11.64 -13.01
C LYS A 747 -14.66 -11.48 -13.83
N ASN A 748 -15.77 -12.07 -13.35
CA ASN A 748 -17.07 -12.08 -14.02
C ASN A 748 -18.04 -11.09 -13.38
N ASP A 749 -19.01 -10.64 -14.16
CA ASP A 749 -20.21 -9.99 -13.62
C ASP A 749 -20.97 -10.96 -12.71
N ALA A 750 -21.53 -10.42 -11.64
CA ALA A 750 -22.19 -11.19 -10.59
C ALA A 750 -23.66 -10.82 -10.49
N LYS A 751 -24.54 -11.82 -10.59
CA LYS A 751 -25.95 -11.68 -10.22
C LYS A 751 -26.08 -11.84 -8.71
N LEU A 752 -26.51 -10.78 -8.05
CA LEU A 752 -26.63 -10.70 -6.61
C LEU A 752 -28.09 -10.70 -6.19
N LYS A 753 -28.38 -11.34 -5.05
CA LYS A 753 -29.67 -11.24 -4.37
C LYS A 753 -29.47 -10.91 -2.91
N LEU A 754 -30.03 -9.78 -2.49
CA LEU A 754 -30.00 -9.29 -1.12
C LEU A 754 -31.37 -9.48 -0.47
N SER A 755 -31.39 -10.01 0.74
CA SER A 755 -32.63 -10.28 1.49
C SER A 755 -32.41 -10.17 3.00
N PHE A 756 -33.50 -9.97 3.76
CA PHE A 756 -33.47 -10.21 5.20
C PHE A 756 -33.60 -11.70 5.50
N LYS A 757 -32.87 -12.18 6.51
CA LYS A 757 -32.90 -13.58 6.97
C LYS A 757 -34.26 -14.03 7.50
N ASP A 758 -35.08 -13.10 7.98
CA ASP A 758 -36.45 -13.33 8.47
C ASP A 758 -37.51 -13.30 7.36
N GLY A 759 -37.10 -13.12 6.09
CA GLY A 759 -37.99 -13.13 4.94
C GLY A 759 -38.65 -11.77 4.62
N LYS A 760 -38.38 -10.72 5.41
CA LYS A 760 -38.86 -9.37 5.09
C LYS A 760 -38.30 -8.87 3.76
N LYS A 761 -39.08 -8.04 3.07
CA LYS A 761 -38.68 -7.44 1.78
C LYS A 761 -37.74 -6.26 2.03
N PRO A 762 -36.53 -6.23 1.44
CA PRO A 762 -35.63 -5.11 1.58
C PRO A 762 -36.00 -3.97 0.62
N ILE A 763 -35.96 -2.74 1.12
CA ILE A 763 -35.86 -1.53 0.29
C ILE A 763 -34.37 -1.22 0.14
N ILE A 764 -33.85 -1.36 -1.08
CA ILE A 764 -32.43 -1.20 -1.38
C ILE A 764 -32.22 0.13 -2.10
N THR A 765 -31.36 0.98 -1.55
CA THR A 765 -30.99 2.26 -2.15
C THR A 765 -29.49 2.29 -2.40
N ASN A 766 -29.06 2.52 -3.65
CA ASN A 766 -27.67 2.83 -3.95
C ASN A 766 -27.35 4.22 -3.37
N MET A 767 -26.46 4.30 -2.39
CA MET A 767 -26.17 5.55 -1.71
C MET A 767 -25.41 6.55 -2.59
N LEU A 768 -24.63 6.05 -3.57
CA LEU A 768 -23.86 6.89 -4.48
C LEU A 768 -24.74 7.65 -5.48
N THR A 769 -25.88 7.07 -5.86
CA THR A 769 -26.79 7.62 -6.90
C THR A 769 -28.23 7.86 -6.42
N GLN A 770 -28.57 7.44 -5.20
CA GLN A 770 -29.92 7.37 -4.63
C GLN A 770 -30.94 6.51 -5.40
N GLU A 771 -30.49 5.77 -6.42
CA GLU A 771 -31.35 4.87 -7.18
C GLU A 771 -31.87 3.73 -6.30
N LYS A 772 -33.15 3.36 -6.53
CA LYS A 772 -33.73 2.17 -5.92
C LYS A 772 -33.35 0.94 -6.72
N LEU A 773 -32.76 -0.04 -6.04
CA LEU A 773 -32.43 -1.32 -6.65
C LEU A 773 -33.51 -2.36 -6.32
N LYS A 774 -33.72 -3.29 -7.25
CA LYS A 774 -34.46 -4.52 -6.96
C LYS A 774 -33.67 -5.39 -5.97
N ALA A 775 -34.33 -6.36 -5.34
CA ALA A 775 -33.68 -7.30 -4.44
C ALA A 775 -32.66 -8.19 -5.17
N ASP A 776 -32.94 -8.51 -6.43
CA ASP A 776 -32.03 -9.11 -7.40
C ASP A 776 -31.48 -8.03 -8.35
N PHE A 777 -30.16 -7.97 -8.49
CA PHE A 777 -29.47 -6.99 -9.33
C PHE A 777 -28.12 -7.54 -9.78
N ASP A 778 -27.58 -6.99 -10.87
CA ASP A 778 -26.27 -7.35 -11.38
C ASP A 778 -25.21 -6.36 -10.89
N LEU A 779 -24.02 -6.86 -10.60
CA LEU A 779 -22.83 -6.08 -10.29
C LEU A 779 -21.71 -6.49 -11.23
N LYS A 780 -21.31 -5.57 -12.10
CA LYS A 780 -20.20 -5.81 -13.04
C LYS A 780 -18.89 -6.16 -12.32
N SER A 781 -17.99 -6.87 -12.99
CA SER A 781 -16.60 -7.03 -12.54
C SER A 781 -15.97 -5.67 -12.22
N ASN A 782 -15.21 -5.59 -11.12
CA ASN A 782 -14.70 -4.34 -10.52
C ASN A 782 -15.80 -3.36 -10.03
N GLY A 783 -17.07 -3.75 -10.02
CA GLY A 783 -18.16 -2.89 -9.54
C GLY A 783 -18.10 -2.61 -8.04
N VAL A 784 -18.49 -1.40 -7.66
CA VAL A 784 -18.56 -0.91 -6.27
C VAL A 784 -19.97 -0.45 -5.95
N LEU A 785 -20.55 -0.96 -4.85
CA LEU A 785 -21.83 -0.50 -4.32
C LEU A 785 -21.71 -0.15 -2.84
N LEU A 786 -22.29 0.99 -2.46
CA LEU A 786 -22.61 1.33 -1.08
C LEU A 786 -24.13 1.46 -0.98
N LEU A 787 -24.76 0.64 -0.14
CA LEU A 787 -26.21 0.47 -0.11
C LEU A 787 -26.77 0.81 1.27
N LYS A 788 -27.93 1.48 1.27
CA LYS A 788 -28.81 1.57 2.44
C LYS A 788 -29.94 0.57 2.29
N ILE A 789 -30.11 -0.29 3.30
CA ILE A 789 -31.16 -1.31 3.35
C ILE A 789 -32.13 -0.99 4.48
N THR A 790 -33.41 -0.84 4.17
CA THR A 790 -34.49 -0.71 5.16
C THR A 790 -35.56 -1.78 4.94
N GLU A 791 -36.41 -1.96 5.93
CA GLU A 791 -37.66 -2.72 5.80
C GLU A 791 -38.73 -1.89 5.07
#